data_AF-A0A6P6NNP6-F1
#
_entry.id   AF-A0A6P6NNP6-F1
#
_cell.length_a   1.000
_cell.length_b   1.000
_cell.length_c   1.000
_cell.angle_alpha   90.00
_cell.angle_beta   90.00
_cell.angle_gamma   90.00
#
_symmetry.space_group_name_H-M   'P 1'
#
loop_
_entity.id
_entity.type
_entity.pdbx_description
1 polymer ?
#
loop_
_entity_poly.entity_id
_entity_poly.type
_entity_poly.pdbx_seq_one_letter_code
_entity_poly.pdbx_strand_id
1 'polypeptide(L)'
;METEESTFEALETDIQEVLNELLGDEKFEKFRVEYEKIAKALQKSHENEKRLMSKCRELNAEIMSNTVKVSTALKLADEDQATITSLKMEIDKAWKMVEASHAKELQAKETIQKLKEEITHLNKLIEKGAGVSEGQEYSIGDLLKIKEDLTNQRDKLLSEVVTLRENLTKATDAQQEIEAEKNKAMDTIAQLHQDIQVRQNEIHRETRRKEKLEKEVKQLQTDLESKQSEIKSLTQQSQRLQDDQQKLEQQLQEHKIINEKTSKEMEQLQHRNTKLQQDNEQNGNSLEQLSQQNQQRASDLKMKEEEVTQLKQEITKLTKMREGVQRRLRQMEEQKVEVENQRETLKNQITGLDREMETAKKQMDMDKKAIDELVRERDILNKNMIKAANETDKQQTIVKLHEQSKKSLEQEILNYRDEAQKQRKIIYQLEKERDRYINEASELTKKVLENIEHIKLKEMHIFEYKKRIAEAETKLKQQQNLYEDVRTERNLFSKNLIEAKDQNAEMKRKVKIVNHMFEQLKDEITTKEVALDKERQEFQRVERERENLKAELQKMRQQAQETNQFIEKQEAEERELLKIIAEADAERIRQKKELDQVRNERDLLGMQLMKRNEALALLYEKIKIQHSIMNKGDIQYNERLEDIRLLKLEIKKQRREKNILNKTVSNVEDLRHEVFHMQRELLKERTRCRALEDELGNPLNVHRWRKLEASDPSSFELIQKIHSLQRRLIAKTQEVVEKELMLQEKERLYVELKHILAQQPGPEAVEKLQVYQRTLREKTKQLKVLTAELNMHESQSEDYKYEIERLAHELQEVKKKYLAQKRKDQEHREKERNLTQAGQPVIQPQRPDGARFTGGGFSFKQHNRMTLQALEQQS
;
A
#
# COMPACT_ATOMS: atom_id res chain seq x y z
N MET A 1 -6.29 -26.30 -22.48
CA MET A 1 -5.17 -26.09 -21.53
C MET A 1 -5.69 -25.82 -20.13
N GLU A 2 -6.37 -24.70 -19.84
CA GLU A 2 -7.14 -24.61 -18.57
C GLU A 2 -8.15 -25.78 -18.46
N THR A 3 -8.76 -26.12 -19.60
CA THR A 3 -9.60 -27.32 -19.82
C THR A 3 -8.90 -28.67 -19.67
N GLU A 4 -7.56 -28.73 -19.65
CA GLU A 4 -6.77 -29.97 -19.64
C GLU A 4 -6.17 -30.23 -18.26
N GLU A 5 -5.71 -29.18 -17.57
CA GLU A 5 -5.30 -29.27 -16.16
C GLU A 5 -6.49 -29.67 -15.28
N SER A 6 -7.67 -29.07 -15.48
CA SER A 6 -8.90 -29.45 -14.78
C SER A 6 -9.32 -30.92 -15.02
N THR A 7 -9.03 -31.51 -16.18
CA THR A 7 -9.30 -32.94 -16.41
C THR A 7 -8.28 -33.88 -15.76
N PHE A 8 -7.04 -33.40 -15.53
CA PHE A 8 -6.04 -34.20 -14.82
C PHE A 8 -6.26 -34.18 -13.30
N GLU A 9 -6.66 -33.04 -12.73
CA GLU A 9 -7.03 -32.92 -11.31
C GLU A 9 -8.22 -33.82 -10.94
N ALA A 10 -9.21 -33.94 -11.83
CA ALA A 10 -10.29 -34.91 -11.69
C ALA A 10 -9.77 -36.35 -11.69
N LEU A 11 -8.88 -36.70 -12.62
CA LEU A 11 -8.31 -38.05 -12.73
C LEU A 11 -7.42 -38.42 -11.53
N GLU A 12 -6.67 -37.46 -10.96
CA GLU A 12 -5.94 -37.69 -9.70
C GLU A 12 -6.88 -37.94 -8.51
N THR A 13 -8.08 -37.36 -8.53
CA THR A 13 -9.12 -37.59 -7.50
C THR A 13 -9.69 -39.00 -7.65
N ASP A 14 -10.11 -39.40 -8.86
CA ASP A 14 -10.61 -40.75 -9.15
C ASP A 14 -9.59 -41.85 -8.76
N ILE A 15 -8.31 -41.62 -9.08
CA ILE A 15 -7.19 -42.52 -8.73
C ILE A 15 -7.03 -42.67 -7.20
N GLN A 16 -7.23 -41.58 -6.45
CA GLN A 16 -7.18 -41.62 -4.98
C GLN A 16 -8.38 -42.34 -4.37
N GLU A 17 -9.59 -42.18 -4.93
CA GLU A 17 -10.77 -42.93 -4.50
C GLU A 17 -10.57 -44.44 -4.73
N VAL A 18 -10.11 -44.85 -5.92
CA VAL A 18 -9.81 -46.27 -6.20
C VAL A 18 -8.71 -46.84 -5.29
N LEU A 19 -7.66 -46.07 -4.98
CA LEU A 19 -6.62 -46.49 -4.02
C LEU A 19 -7.15 -46.63 -2.58
N ASN A 20 -8.20 -45.89 -2.22
CA ASN A 20 -8.87 -45.96 -0.92
C ASN A 20 -9.88 -47.13 -0.85
N GLU A 21 -10.57 -47.48 -1.94
CA GLU A 21 -11.39 -48.70 -2.00
C GLU A 21 -10.53 -49.96 -1.90
N LEU A 22 -9.39 -50.00 -2.61
CA LEU A 22 -8.45 -51.12 -2.61
C LEU A 22 -7.72 -51.33 -1.27
N LEU A 23 -7.84 -50.41 -0.31
CA LEU A 23 -7.30 -50.54 1.06
C LEU A 23 -8.10 -51.53 1.94
N GLY A 24 -9.29 -51.95 1.52
CA GLY A 24 -10.24 -52.68 2.38
C GLY A 24 -10.16 -54.22 2.39
N ASP A 25 -9.53 -54.86 1.40
CA ASP A 25 -9.44 -56.34 1.31
C ASP A 25 -8.02 -56.78 0.92
N GLU A 26 -7.37 -57.51 1.84
CA GLU A 26 -5.99 -58.01 1.75
C GLU A 26 -5.69 -58.81 0.47
N LYS A 27 -6.72 -59.39 -0.18
CA LYS A 27 -6.58 -60.07 -1.47
C LYS A 27 -6.14 -59.14 -2.61
N PHE A 28 -6.47 -57.85 -2.53
CA PHE A 28 -6.21 -56.87 -3.60
C PHE A 28 -4.94 -56.04 -3.38
N GLU A 29 -4.20 -56.21 -2.29
CA GLU A 29 -2.99 -55.42 -2.00
C GLU A 29 -1.95 -55.52 -3.13
N LYS A 30 -1.83 -56.68 -3.79
CA LYS A 30 -0.98 -56.83 -4.99
C LYS A 30 -1.46 -55.99 -6.18
N PHE A 31 -2.78 -55.89 -6.38
CA PHE A 31 -3.35 -55.02 -7.42
C PHE A 31 -3.18 -53.54 -7.06
N ARG A 32 -3.38 -53.17 -5.78
CA ARG A 32 -3.15 -51.83 -5.25
C ARG A 32 -1.72 -51.36 -5.49
N VAL A 33 -0.73 -52.19 -5.20
CA VAL A 33 0.70 -51.88 -5.42
C VAL A 33 1.04 -51.69 -6.91
N GLU A 34 0.48 -52.47 -7.83
CA GLU A 34 0.69 -52.22 -9.27
C GLU A 34 -0.10 -51.00 -9.78
N TYR A 35 -1.32 -50.76 -9.28
CA TYR A 35 -2.12 -49.58 -9.61
C TYR A 35 -1.44 -48.29 -9.13
N GLU A 36 -0.88 -48.28 -7.92
CA GLU A 36 -0.12 -47.14 -7.37
C GLU A 36 1.15 -46.84 -8.18
N LYS A 37 1.84 -47.88 -8.70
CA LYS A 37 2.96 -47.69 -9.66
C LYS A 37 2.50 -47.06 -10.97
N ILE A 38 1.35 -47.51 -11.51
CA ILE A 38 0.78 -46.96 -12.76
C ILE A 38 0.36 -45.50 -12.54
N ALA A 39 -0.30 -45.18 -11.43
CA ALA A 39 -0.65 -43.82 -11.05
C ALA A 39 0.59 -42.91 -10.96
N LYS A 40 1.64 -43.35 -10.25
CA LYS A 40 2.91 -42.60 -10.16
C LYS A 40 3.64 -42.48 -11.49
N ALA A 41 3.52 -43.47 -12.38
CA ALA A 41 4.06 -43.37 -13.74
C ALA A 41 3.29 -42.35 -14.60
N LEU A 42 1.96 -42.32 -14.48
CA LEU A 42 1.09 -41.37 -15.18
C LEU A 42 1.33 -39.93 -14.69
N GLN A 43 1.34 -39.71 -13.37
CA GLN A 43 1.66 -38.41 -12.76
C GLN A 43 3.03 -37.90 -13.20
N LYS A 44 4.06 -38.76 -13.17
CA LYS A 44 5.40 -38.43 -13.66
C LYS A 44 5.44 -38.16 -15.17
N SER A 45 4.57 -38.81 -15.96
CA SER A 45 4.43 -38.52 -17.39
C SER A 45 3.82 -37.14 -17.62
N HIS A 46 2.76 -36.79 -16.89
CA HIS A 46 2.11 -35.49 -17.01
C HIS A 46 3.00 -34.33 -16.48
N GLU A 47 3.76 -34.54 -15.40
CA GLU A 47 4.81 -33.60 -14.99
C GLU A 47 5.83 -33.33 -16.11
N ASN A 48 6.29 -34.38 -16.79
CA ASN A 48 7.27 -34.25 -17.87
C ASN A 48 6.67 -33.58 -19.10
N GLU A 49 5.41 -33.87 -19.43
CA GLU A 49 4.64 -33.18 -20.47
C GLU A 49 4.48 -31.69 -20.15
N LYS A 50 4.09 -31.33 -18.92
CA LYS A 50 3.96 -29.94 -18.45
C LYS A 50 5.30 -29.20 -18.50
N ARG A 51 6.41 -29.85 -18.14
CA ARG A 51 7.79 -29.32 -18.32
C ARG A 51 8.15 -29.15 -19.80
N LEU A 52 7.86 -30.13 -20.66
CA LEU A 52 8.10 -30.04 -22.10
C LEU A 52 7.29 -28.91 -22.74
N MET A 53 6.02 -28.76 -22.39
CA MET A 53 5.18 -27.68 -22.91
C MET A 53 5.61 -26.30 -22.40
N SER A 54 6.14 -26.18 -21.17
CA SER A 54 6.85 -24.95 -20.75
C SER A 54 8.06 -24.68 -21.63
N LYS A 55 8.95 -25.67 -21.81
CA LYS A 55 10.17 -25.50 -22.62
C LYS A 55 9.85 -25.21 -24.09
N CYS A 56 8.77 -25.76 -24.64
CA CYS A 56 8.27 -25.42 -25.98
C CYS A 56 7.71 -23.99 -26.06
N ARG A 57 6.98 -23.50 -25.05
CA ARG A 57 6.55 -22.10 -24.97
C ARG A 57 7.74 -21.15 -24.87
N GLU A 58 8.71 -21.46 -24.02
CA GLU A 58 9.97 -20.72 -23.86
C GLU A 58 10.74 -20.66 -25.19
N LEU A 59 11.00 -21.80 -25.83
CA LEU A 59 11.69 -21.87 -27.12
C LEU A 59 10.92 -21.13 -28.23
N ASN A 60 9.59 -21.19 -28.25
CA ASN A 60 8.79 -20.46 -29.25
C ASN A 60 8.82 -18.94 -29.00
N ALA A 61 8.86 -18.50 -27.74
CA ALA A 61 9.06 -17.09 -27.38
C ALA A 61 10.50 -16.61 -27.71
N GLU A 62 11.51 -17.45 -27.48
CA GLU A 62 12.90 -17.20 -27.92
C GLU A 62 12.99 -17.10 -29.45
N ILE A 63 12.32 -18.00 -30.19
CA ILE A 63 12.23 -17.98 -31.65
C ILE A 63 11.58 -16.68 -32.12
N MET A 64 10.40 -16.29 -31.62
CA MET A 64 9.76 -15.02 -31.99
C MET A 64 10.63 -13.80 -31.63
N SER A 65 11.25 -13.80 -30.45
CA SER A 65 12.20 -12.75 -30.04
C SER A 65 13.38 -12.63 -31.02
N ASN A 66 13.91 -13.76 -31.48
CA ASN A 66 15.02 -13.79 -32.43
C ASN A 66 14.57 -13.46 -33.86
N THR A 67 13.36 -13.83 -34.28
CA THR A 67 12.76 -13.36 -35.55
C THR A 67 12.59 -11.84 -35.56
N VAL A 68 12.13 -11.23 -34.47
CA VAL A 68 12.06 -9.77 -34.33
C VAL A 68 13.47 -9.14 -34.41
N LYS A 69 14.45 -9.67 -33.65
CA LYS A 69 15.85 -9.18 -33.69
C LYS A 69 16.45 -9.25 -35.10
N VAL A 70 16.24 -10.36 -35.81
CA VAL A 70 16.69 -10.53 -37.21
C VAL A 70 15.98 -9.55 -38.14
N SER A 71 14.67 -9.32 -37.96
CA SER A 71 13.95 -8.32 -38.75
C SER A 71 14.46 -6.89 -38.51
N THR A 72 14.79 -6.52 -37.27
CA THR A 72 15.43 -5.23 -36.98
C THR A 72 16.86 -5.15 -37.51
N ALA A 73 17.64 -6.23 -37.44
CA ALA A 73 19.00 -6.26 -37.97
C ALA A 73 19.03 -6.16 -39.50
N LEU A 74 18.06 -6.76 -40.20
CA LEU A 74 17.90 -6.61 -41.65
C LEU A 74 17.51 -5.18 -42.03
N LYS A 75 16.57 -4.55 -41.31
CA LYS A 75 16.21 -3.14 -41.54
C LYS A 75 17.39 -2.19 -41.32
N LEU A 76 18.15 -2.39 -40.24
CA LEU A 76 19.36 -1.62 -39.99
C LEU A 76 20.41 -1.86 -41.08
N ALA A 77 20.57 -3.09 -41.59
CA ALA A 77 21.46 -3.37 -42.71
C ALA A 77 21.00 -2.72 -44.04
N ASP A 78 19.69 -2.62 -44.30
CA ASP A 78 19.14 -1.90 -45.45
C ASP A 78 19.33 -0.37 -45.32
N GLU A 79 19.15 0.18 -44.11
CA GLU A 79 19.38 1.60 -43.78
C GLU A 79 20.88 1.95 -43.84
N ASP A 80 21.75 1.09 -43.32
CA ASP A 80 23.21 1.18 -43.47
C ASP A 80 23.62 1.08 -44.95
N GLN A 81 23.05 0.17 -45.72
CA GLN A 81 23.34 0.05 -47.16
C GLN A 81 22.87 1.29 -47.95
N ALA A 82 21.75 1.90 -47.57
CA ALA A 82 21.28 3.16 -48.14
C ALA A 82 22.21 4.33 -47.80
N THR A 83 22.62 4.46 -46.53
CA THR A 83 23.57 5.52 -46.11
C THR A 83 24.97 5.31 -46.69
N ILE A 84 25.47 4.08 -46.76
CA ILE A 84 26.71 3.72 -47.48
C ILE A 84 26.61 4.11 -48.96
N THR A 85 25.45 3.96 -49.59
CA THR A 85 25.24 4.37 -50.99
C THR A 85 25.26 5.89 -51.15
N SER A 86 24.64 6.63 -50.21
CA SER A 86 24.71 8.10 -50.16
C SER A 86 26.14 8.60 -49.93
N LEU A 87 26.84 8.03 -48.94
CA LEU A 87 28.24 8.35 -48.63
C LEU A 87 29.18 8.02 -49.78
N LYS A 88 28.93 6.95 -50.55
CA LYS A 88 29.67 6.67 -51.80
C LYS A 88 29.43 7.75 -52.85
N MET A 89 28.20 8.23 -53.04
CA MET A 89 27.93 9.37 -53.93
C MET A 89 28.61 10.67 -53.45
N GLU A 90 28.65 10.92 -52.16
CA GLU A 90 29.34 12.08 -51.59
C GLU A 90 30.87 11.97 -51.70
N ILE A 91 31.44 10.78 -51.49
CA ILE A 91 32.87 10.50 -51.71
C ILE A 91 33.23 10.68 -53.20
N ASP A 92 32.40 10.19 -54.12
CA ASP A 92 32.62 10.30 -55.56
C ASP A 92 32.52 11.77 -56.03
N LYS A 93 31.61 12.55 -55.44
CA LYS A 93 31.48 14.00 -55.63
C LYS A 93 32.66 14.76 -55.01
N ALA A 94 33.14 14.35 -53.84
CA ALA A 94 34.32 14.92 -53.19
C ALA A 94 35.60 14.61 -53.98
N TRP A 95 35.75 13.39 -54.51
CA TRP A 95 36.81 13.01 -55.42
C TRP A 95 36.83 13.91 -56.67
N LYS A 96 35.67 14.10 -57.33
CA LYS A 96 35.58 15.02 -58.49
C LYS A 96 35.90 16.48 -58.13
N MET A 97 35.61 16.92 -56.91
CA MET A 97 36.05 18.25 -56.43
C MET A 97 37.56 18.30 -56.13
N VAL A 98 38.14 17.22 -55.61
CA VAL A 98 39.60 17.09 -55.39
C VAL A 98 40.34 17.00 -56.73
N GLU A 99 39.85 16.23 -57.71
CA GLU A 99 40.37 16.18 -59.08
C GLU A 99 40.29 17.57 -59.75
N ALA A 100 39.16 18.26 -59.64
CA ALA A 100 39.02 19.62 -60.17
C ALA A 100 39.94 20.63 -59.44
N SER A 101 40.20 20.44 -58.15
CA SER A 101 41.16 21.23 -57.39
C SER A 101 42.60 20.91 -57.77
N HIS A 102 42.94 19.63 -57.96
CA HIS A 102 44.27 19.16 -58.32
C HIS A 102 44.60 19.45 -59.79
N ALA A 103 43.59 19.55 -60.67
CA ALA A 103 43.75 20.06 -62.04
C ALA A 103 44.03 21.57 -62.04
N LYS A 104 43.34 22.35 -61.21
CA LYS A 104 43.67 23.77 -60.98
C LYS A 104 45.05 23.94 -60.34
N GLU A 105 45.41 23.07 -59.39
CA GLU A 105 46.73 23.06 -58.77
C GLU A 105 47.83 22.64 -59.76
N LEU A 106 47.53 21.73 -60.69
CA LEU A 106 48.45 21.37 -61.77
C LEU A 106 48.63 22.55 -62.75
N GLN A 107 47.56 23.24 -63.14
CA GLN A 107 47.65 24.47 -63.92
C GLN A 107 48.40 25.59 -63.17
N ALA A 108 48.22 25.71 -61.86
CA ALA A 108 48.97 26.65 -61.02
C ALA A 108 50.44 26.23 -60.88
N LYS A 109 50.75 24.93 -60.80
CA LYS A 109 52.12 24.40 -60.80
C LYS A 109 52.77 24.57 -62.16
N GLU A 110 52.05 24.43 -63.26
CA GLU A 110 52.55 24.71 -64.61
C GLU A 110 52.82 26.20 -64.84
N THR A 111 51.97 27.10 -64.35
CA THR A 111 52.24 28.55 -64.45
C THR A 111 53.36 28.98 -63.50
N ILE A 112 53.44 28.42 -62.28
CA ILE A 112 54.60 28.58 -61.40
C ILE A 112 55.87 27.98 -62.02
N GLN A 113 55.78 26.87 -62.75
CA GLN A 113 56.91 26.25 -63.44
C GLN A 113 57.36 27.11 -64.62
N LYS A 114 56.45 27.65 -65.43
CA LYS A 114 56.75 28.61 -66.51
C LYS A 114 57.38 29.90 -65.96
N LEU A 115 56.83 30.46 -64.88
CA LEU A 115 57.41 31.61 -64.17
C LEU A 115 58.77 31.29 -63.54
N LYS A 116 58.99 30.07 -63.03
CA LYS A 116 60.30 29.60 -62.56
C LYS A 116 61.28 29.41 -63.71
N GLU A 117 60.83 28.92 -64.86
CA GLU A 117 61.65 28.76 -66.06
C GLU A 117 62.06 30.12 -66.60
N GLU A 118 61.16 31.11 -66.64
CA GLU A 118 61.45 32.52 -66.91
C GLU A 118 62.45 33.11 -65.89
N ILE A 119 62.27 32.87 -64.58
CA ILE A 119 63.23 33.27 -63.54
C ILE A 119 64.60 32.59 -63.76
N THR A 120 64.66 31.30 -64.13
CA THR A 120 65.94 30.64 -64.43
C THR A 120 66.55 31.09 -65.75
N HIS A 121 65.75 31.55 -66.71
CA HIS A 121 66.23 32.13 -67.96
C HIS A 121 66.82 33.53 -67.72
N LEU A 122 66.18 34.33 -66.87
CA LEU A 122 66.70 35.62 -66.38
C LEU A 122 67.97 35.43 -65.55
N ASN A 123 68.00 34.47 -64.61
CA ASN A 123 69.21 34.18 -63.82
C ASN A 123 70.35 33.60 -64.68
N LYS A 124 70.07 32.73 -65.67
CA LYS A 124 71.12 32.21 -66.57
C LYS A 124 71.63 33.23 -67.60
N LEU A 125 70.95 34.36 -67.77
CA LEU A 125 71.52 35.54 -68.43
C LEU A 125 72.44 36.36 -67.51
N ILE A 126 72.31 36.21 -66.18
CA ILE A 126 73.15 36.86 -65.17
C ILE A 126 74.41 36.01 -64.84
N GLU A 127 74.31 34.68 -64.79
CA GLU A 127 75.33 33.78 -64.24
C GLU A 127 76.31 33.14 -65.27
N LYS A 128 76.74 33.88 -66.30
CA LYS A 128 77.65 33.32 -67.33
C LYS A 128 79.15 33.31 -66.92
N GLY A 129 79.55 32.52 -65.91
CA GLY A 129 80.98 32.19 -65.62
C GLY A 129 81.33 31.21 -64.47
N ALA A 130 82.25 30.25 -64.73
CA ALA A 130 83.06 29.32 -63.85
C ALA A 130 82.63 27.80 -63.66
N GLY A 131 83.62 26.87 -63.37
CA GLY A 131 83.57 25.35 -63.26
C GLY A 131 84.94 24.71 -62.78
N VAL A 132 85.36 23.40 -62.73
CA VAL A 132 84.95 21.97 -63.09
C VAL A 132 85.82 20.93 -62.24
N SER A 133 85.80 19.55 -62.41
CA SER A 133 86.51 18.55 -61.50
C SER A 133 86.96 17.11 -62.05
N GLU A 134 87.90 16.37 -61.35
CA GLU A 134 88.57 14.98 -61.45
C GLU A 134 89.87 14.72 -62.31
N GLY A 135 90.79 13.68 -62.22
CA GLY A 135 91.13 12.39 -61.45
C GLY A 135 92.29 11.56 -62.18
N GLN A 136 93.01 10.42 -61.86
CA GLN A 136 93.37 9.41 -60.76
C GLN A 136 94.67 8.51 -61.17
N GLU A 137 95.38 7.64 -60.34
CA GLU A 137 96.70 6.92 -60.68
C GLU A 137 97.20 5.61 -59.87
N TYR A 138 98.34 4.90 -60.23
CA TYR A 138 99.07 3.68 -59.63
C TYR A 138 100.40 3.21 -60.42
N SER A 139 101.42 2.33 -60.07
CA SER A 139 102.05 1.58 -58.90
C SER A 139 103.32 0.64 -59.25
N ILE A 140 104.07 0.00 -58.28
CA ILE A 140 105.11 -1.16 -58.33
C ILE A 140 106.63 -0.86 -58.76
N GLY A 141 107.81 -1.55 -58.51
CA GLY A 141 108.44 -2.72 -57.75
C GLY A 141 109.75 -3.32 -58.45
N ASP A 142 110.76 -4.16 -58.00
CA ASP A 142 111.33 -4.73 -56.71
C ASP A 142 112.77 -5.49 -56.78
N LEU A 143 113.21 -6.30 -55.76
CA LEU A 143 114.39 -7.24 -55.47
C LEU A 143 115.91 -6.86 -55.30
N LEU A 144 116.50 -5.75 -55.76
CA LEU A 144 117.99 -5.52 -55.65
C LEU A 144 118.51 -5.17 -54.21
N LYS A 145 117.74 -5.46 -53.16
CA LYS A 145 117.70 -4.67 -51.91
C LYS A 145 118.70 -5.06 -50.81
N ILE A 146 119.04 -6.35 -50.67
CA ILE A 146 119.60 -6.91 -49.40
C ILE A 146 120.90 -6.25 -48.91
N LYS A 147 121.74 -5.71 -49.80
CA LYS A 147 122.99 -5.02 -49.41
C LYS A 147 122.75 -3.65 -48.76
N GLU A 148 121.62 -3.01 -49.06
CA GLU A 148 121.25 -1.69 -48.57
C GLU A 148 120.73 -1.73 -47.12
N ASP A 149 120.22 -2.89 -46.68
CA ASP A 149 119.51 -3.05 -45.41
C ASP A 149 120.39 -2.89 -44.15
N LEU A 150 121.62 -3.40 -44.16
CA LEU A 150 122.49 -3.42 -42.96
C LEU A 150 123.03 -2.04 -42.58
N THR A 151 123.47 -1.22 -43.53
CA THR A 151 123.94 0.14 -43.25
C THR A 151 122.79 1.00 -42.71
N ASN A 152 121.59 0.80 -43.28
CA ASN A 152 120.36 1.43 -42.81
C ASN A 152 119.98 1.06 -41.37
N GLN A 153 120.35 -0.12 -40.84
CA GLN A 153 120.00 -0.50 -39.46
C GLN A 153 120.67 0.37 -38.39
N ARG A 154 121.94 0.79 -38.57
CA ARG A 154 122.64 1.62 -37.59
C ARG A 154 121.97 2.99 -37.44
N ASP A 155 121.64 3.62 -38.56
CA ASP A 155 121.12 4.99 -38.56
C ASP A 155 119.60 5.03 -38.27
N LYS A 156 118.89 3.92 -38.50
CA LYS A 156 117.58 3.67 -37.89
C LYS A 156 117.67 3.67 -36.36
N LEU A 157 118.55 2.88 -35.73
CA LEU A 157 118.67 2.83 -34.26
C LEU A 157 118.98 4.20 -33.62
N LEU A 158 119.78 5.05 -34.28
CA LEU A 158 120.12 6.38 -33.74
C LEU A 158 118.95 7.38 -33.91
N SER A 159 118.24 7.33 -35.04
CA SER A 159 117.01 8.13 -35.24
C SER A 159 115.83 7.64 -34.39
N GLU A 160 115.75 6.34 -34.09
CA GLU A 160 114.83 5.75 -33.12
C GLU A 160 115.06 6.33 -31.71
N VAL A 161 116.30 6.48 -31.23
CA VAL A 161 116.55 7.09 -29.91
C VAL A 161 116.12 8.57 -29.84
N VAL A 162 116.26 9.34 -30.92
CA VAL A 162 115.80 10.74 -30.97
C VAL A 162 114.28 10.82 -31.03
N THR A 163 113.65 10.04 -31.91
CA THR A 163 112.18 10.01 -32.02
C THR A 163 111.51 9.44 -30.77
N LEU A 164 112.10 8.44 -30.10
CA LEU A 164 111.63 7.95 -28.79
C LEU A 164 111.68 9.04 -27.71
N ARG A 165 112.67 9.94 -27.72
CA ARG A 165 112.71 11.09 -26.79
C ARG A 165 111.64 12.13 -27.09
N GLU A 166 111.43 12.49 -28.35
CA GLU A 166 110.31 13.38 -28.73
C GLU A 166 108.95 12.75 -28.40
N ASN A 167 108.80 11.46 -28.66
CA ASN A 167 107.56 10.73 -28.37
C ASN A 167 107.32 10.64 -26.86
N LEU A 168 108.38 10.57 -26.04
CA LEU A 168 108.27 10.61 -24.58
C LEU A 168 107.80 11.99 -24.08
N THR A 169 108.33 13.11 -24.60
CA THR A 169 107.80 14.44 -24.24
C THR A 169 106.36 14.61 -24.72
N LYS A 170 106.06 14.30 -25.99
CA LYS A 170 104.68 14.35 -26.54
C LYS A 170 103.70 13.50 -25.73
N ALA A 171 104.10 12.31 -25.26
CA ALA A 171 103.28 11.48 -24.39
C ALA A 171 103.14 12.04 -22.97
N THR A 172 104.15 12.74 -22.45
CA THR A 172 104.09 13.39 -21.13
C THR A 172 103.16 14.62 -21.16
N ASP A 173 103.24 15.42 -22.22
CA ASP A 173 102.39 16.59 -22.44
C ASP A 173 100.93 16.15 -22.63
N ALA A 174 100.69 15.14 -23.49
CA ALA A 174 99.37 14.54 -23.68
C ALA A 174 98.83 13.89 -22.39
N GLN A 175 99.68 13.29 -21.54
CA GLN A 175 99.24 12.79 -20.23
C GLN A 175 98.76 13.92 -19.31
N GLN A 176 99.45 15.07 -19.28
CA GLN A 176 99.03 16.23 -18.49
C GLN A 176 97.73 16.85 -19.03
N GLU A 177 97.55 16.90 -20.36
CA GLU A 177 96.32 17.37 -20.99
C GLU A 177 95.13 16.45 -20.67
N ILE A 178 95.30 15.13 -20.83
CA ILE A 178 94.30 14.12 -20.46
C ILE A 178 93.99 14.15 -18.95
N GLU A 179 94.98 14.40 -18.09
CA GLU A 179 94.76 14.52 -16.64
C GLU A 179 93.99 15.82 -16.27
N ALA A 180 94.24 16.92 -16.99
CA ALA A 180 93.46 18.15 -16.86
C ALA A 180 92.02 17.98 -17.38
N GLU A 181 91.81 17.25 -18.48
CA GLU A 181 90.46 16.91 -18.97
C GLU A 181 89.71 15.96 -18.04
N LYS A 182 90.39 14.93 -17.52
CA LYS A 182 89.87 14.02 -16.49
C LYS A 182 89.40 14.78 -15.24
N ASN A 183 90.17 15.77 -14.78
CA ASN A 183 89.79 16.58 -13.61
C ASN A 183 88.56 17.45 -13.91
N LYS A 184 88.52 18.15 -15.07
CA LYS A 184 87.30 18.88 -15.53
C LYS A 184 86.08 17.96 -15.63
N ALA A 185 86.27 16.73 -16.13
CA ALA A 185 85.22 15.72 -16.21
C ALA A 185 84.76 15.26 -14.83
N MET A 186 85.67 15.07 -13.86
CA MET A 186 85.34 14.77 -12.47
C MET A 186 84.56 15.90 -11.79
N ASP A 187 84.95 17.16 -11.98
CA ASP A 187 84.20 18.32 -11.46
C ASP A 187 82.81 18.40 -12.09
N THR A 188 82.71 18.17 -13.41
CA THR A 188 81.42 18.11 -14.13
C THR A 188 80.54 16.96 -13.63
N ILE A 189 81.12 15.79 -13.37
CA ILE A 189 80.41 14.63 -12.80
C ILE A 189 79.93 14.92 -11.37
N ALA A 190 80.73 15.61 -10.55
CA ALA A 190 80.34 16.01 -9.20
C ALA A 190 79.18 17.03 -9.22
N GLN A 191 79.25 18.03 -10.11
CA GLN A 191 78.17 19.01 -10.28
C GLN A 191 76.89 18.36 -10.82
N LEU A 192 76.98 17.44 -11.79
CA LEU A 192 75.84 16.66 -12.27
C LEU A 192 75.25 15.74 -11.18
N HIS A 193 76.06 15.16 -10.29
CA HIS A 193 75.54 14.41 -9.13
C HIS A 193 74.78 15.31 -8.17
N GLN A 194 75.27 16.54 -7.92
CA GLN A 194 74.58 17.51 -7.07
C GLN A 194 73.26 17.96 -7.71
N ASP A 195 73.23 18.25 -9.01
CA ASP A 195 72.01 18.59 -9.74
C ASP A 195 71.01 17.41 -9.75
N ILE A 196 71.46 16.17 -9.98
CA ILE A 196 70.64 14.97 -9.85
C ILE A 196 70.05 14.85 -8.45
N GLN A 197 70.83 15.12 -7.39
CA GLN A 197 70.34 15.09 -6.02
C GLN A 197 69.31 16.20 -5.74
N VAL A 198 69.49 17.41 -6.30
CA VAL A 198 68.48 18.48 -6.23
C VAL A 198 67.20 18.08 -6.95
N ARG A 199 67.28 17.58 -8.18
CA ARG A 199 66.12 17.11 -8.96
C ARG A 199 65.41 15.95 -8.28
N GLN A 200 66.13 15.00 -7.68
CA GLN A 200 65.53 13.94 -6.87
C GLN A 200 64.76 14.52 -5.68
N ASN A 201 65.31 15.51 -4.97
CA ASN A 201 64.61 16.17 -3.86
C ASN A 201 63.36 16.96 -4.32
N GLU A 202 63.41 17.61 -5.48
CA GLU A 202 62.24 18.24 -6.10
C GLU A 202 61.16 17.22 -6.47
N ILE A 203 61.54 16.10 -7.11
CA ILE A 203 60.62 15.00 -7.43
C ILE A 203 59.97 14.45 -6.15
N HIS A 204 60.72 14.22 -5.08
CA HIS A 204 60.13 13.75 -3.80
C HIS A 204 59.17 14.78 -3.17
N ARG A 205 59.42 16.09 -3.35
CA ARG A 205 58.51 17.15 -2.88
C ARG A 205 57.21 17.17 -3.70
N GLU A 206 57.32 17.16 -5.02
CA GLU A 206 56.14 17.19 -5.91
C GLU A 206 55.37 15.87 -5.91
N THR A 207 56.00 14.71 -5.72
CA THR A 207 55.31 13.44 -5.45
C THR A 207 54.49 13.52 -4.16
N ARG A 208 55.06 14.03 -3.05
CA ARG A 208 54.31 14.25 -1.79
C ARG A 208 53.20 15.30 -1.92
N ARG A 209 53.35 16.27 -2.82
CA ARG A 209 52.31 17.27 -3.14
C ARG A 209 51.18 16.62 -3.95
N LYS A 210 51.51 15.82 -4.96
CA LYS A 210 50.59 15.01 -5.76
C LYS A 210 49.81 14.03 -4.88
N GLU A 211 50.47 13.31 -3.96
CA GLU A 211 49.81 12.41 -3.01
C GLU A 211 48.81 13.13 -2.08
N LYS A 212 49.09 14.38 -1.68
CA LYS A 212 48.14 15.21 -0.91
C LYS A 212 46.95 15.63 -1.77
N LEU A 213 47.21 16.21 -2.94
CA LEU A 213 46.17 16.63 -3.87
C LEU A 213 45.31 15.45 -4.35
N GLU A 214 45.87 14.25 -4.51
CA GLU A 214 45.11 13.03 -4.82
C GLU A 214 44.23 12.56 -3.66
N LYS A 215 44.65 12.78 -2.40
CA LYS A 215 43.81 12.50 -1.23
C LYS A 215 42.71 13.54 -1.07
N GLU A 216 43.02 14.82 -1.31
CA GLU A 216 42.06 15.92 -1.30
C GLU A 216 41.02 15.75 -2.43
N VAL A 217 41.45 15.40 -3.66
CA VAL A 217 40.55 15.08 -4.78
C VAL A 217 39.68 13.86 -4.47
N LYS A 218 40.24 12.78 -3.88
CA LYS A 218 39.45 11.61 -3.49
C LYS A 218 38.43 11.93 -2.38
N GLN A 219 38.80 12.74 -1.40
CA GLN A 219 37.87 13.19 -0.36
C GLN A 219 36.76 14.05 -0.96
N LEU A 220 37.10 15.02 -1.81
CA LEU A 220 36.11 15.84 -2.52
C LEU A 220 35.23 15.01 -3.47
N GLN A 221 35.73 13.92 -4.05
CA GLN A 221 34.93 12.96 -4.81
C GLN A 221 33.95 12.21 -3.91
N THR A 222 34.38 11.68 -2.75
CA THR A 222 33.46 11.02 -1.81
C THR A 222 32.45 11.99 -1.20
N ASP A 223 32.84 13.24 -0.95
CA ASP A 223 31.95 14.29 -0.44
C ASP A 223 30.93 14.70 -1.52
N LEU A 224 31.37 14.82 -2.78
CA LEU A 224 30.49 15.07 -3.94
C LEU A 224 29.51 13.91 -4.17
N GLU A 225 29.98 12.65 -4.12
CA GLU A 225 29.12 11.47 -4.25
C GLU A 225 28.09 11.38 -3.10
N SER A 226 28.53 11.66 -1.87
CA SER A 226 27.67 11.78 -0.70
C SER A 226 26.60 12.85 -0.91
N LYS A 227 26.98 14.07 -1.30
CA LYS A 227 26.03 15.16 -1.58
C LYS A 227 25.13 14.89 -2.79
N GLN A 228 25.62 14.20 -3.82
CA GLN A 228 24.80 13.76 -4.95
C GLN A 228 23.79 12.67 -4.52
N SER A 229 24.11 11.85 -3.52
CA SER A 229 23.18 10.88 -2.92
C SER A 229 22.12 11.57 -2.04
N GLU A 230 22.50 12.57 -1.24
CA GLU A 230 21.56 13.42 -0.48
C GLU A 230 20.60 14.15 -1.43
N ILE A 231 21.13 14.78 -2.49
CA ILE A 231 20.32 15.46 -3.51
C ILE A 231 19.35 14.47 -4.18
N LYS A 232 19.81 13.28 -4.61
CA LYS A 232 18.92 12.24 -5.17
C LYS A 232 17.82 11.81 -4.19
N SER A 233 18.14 11.68 -2.91
CA SER A 233 17.18 11.35 -1.85
C SER A 233 16.14 12.45 -1.67
N LEU A 234 16.57 13.71 -1.55
CA LEU A 234 15.70 14.87 -1.42
C LEU A 234 14.85 15.11 -2.67
N THR A 235 15.37 14.90 -3.88
CA THR A 235 14.60 14.94 -5.12
C THR A 235 13.54 13.82 -5.16
N GLN A 236 13.87 12.60 -4.75
CA GLN A 236 12.87 11.53 -4.64
C GLN A 236 11.79 11.84 -3.58
N GLN A 237 12.16 12.43 -2.44
CA GLN A 237 11.22 12.84 -1.40
C GLN A 237 10.31 13.97 -1.90
N SER A 238 10.86 14.97 -2.60
CA SER A 238 10.10 16.04 -3.23
C SER A 238 9.15 15.52 -4.30
N GLN A 239 9.58 14.56 -5.13
CA GLN A 239 8.74 13.95 -6.15
C GLN A 239 7.57 13.20 -5.51
N ARG A 240 7.81 12.37 -4.48
CA ARG A 240 6.74 11.67 -3.75
C ARG A 240 5.71 12.63 -3.17
N LEU A 241 6.15 13.70 -2.51
CA LEU A 241 5.26 14.74 -1.97
C LEU A 241 4.45 15.45 -3.07
N GLN A 242 5.02 15.61 -4.26
CA GLN A 242 4.34 16.20 -5.42
C GLN A 242 3.35 15.23 -6.08
N ASP A 243 3.69 13.94 -6.14
CA ASP A 243 2.80 12.87 -6.62
C ASP A 243 1.62 12.67 -5.65
N ASP A 244 1.87 12.71 -4.34
CA ASP A 244 0.84 12.62 -3.30
C ASP A 244 -0.05 13.88 -3.29
N GLN A 245 0.51 15.08 -3.53
CA GLN A 245 -0.28 16.29 -3.76
C GLN A 245 -1.20 16.13 -4.98
N GLN A 246 -0.69 15.62 -6.11
CA GLN A 246 -1.53 15.38 -7.29
C GLN A 246 -2.63 14.34 -7.04
N LYS A 247 -2.34 13.28 -6.27
CA LYS A 247 -3.35 12.28 -5.86
C LYS A 247 -4.43 12.92 -4.97
N LEU A 248 -4.06 13.79 -4.04
CA LEU A 248 -5.01 14.56 -3.22
C LEU A 248 -5.83 15.58 -4.03
N GLU A 249 -5.22 16.26 -4.99
CA GLU A 249 -5.91 17.20 -5.89
C GLU A 249 -6.91 16.47 -6.81
N GLN A 250 -6.54 15.30 -7.34
CA GLN A 250 -7.45 14.44 -8.11
C GLN A 250 -8.62 13.95 -7.25
N GLN A 251 -8.37 13.43 -6.04
CA GLN A 251 -9.44 13.04 -5.11
C GLN A 251 -10.37 14.21 -4.77
N LEU A 252 -9.82 15.40 -4.53
CA LEU A 252 -10.62 16.61 -4.29
C LEU A 252 -11.48 16.99 -5.51
N GLN A 253 -10.98 16.78 -6.72
CA GLN A 253 -11.70 17.05 -7.96
C GLN A 253 -12.78 15.99 -8.26
N GLU A 254 -12.50 14.70 -8.01
CA GLU A 254 -13.51 13.63 -8.06
C GLU A 254 -14.63 13.86 -7.05
N HIS A 255 -14.29 14.18 -5.79
CA HIS A 255 -15.28 14.54 -4.78
C HIS A 255 -16.11 15.77 -5.16
N LYS A 256 -15.52 16.79 -5.81
CA LYS A 256 -16.29 17.91 -6.38
C LYS A 256 -17.26 17.46 -7.49
N ILE A 257 -16.82 16.60 -8.41
CA ILE A 257 -17.67 16.08 -9.50
C ILE A 257 -18.81 15.21 -8.96
N ILE A 258 -18.55 14.39 -7.93
CA ILE A 258 -19.57 13.59 -7.23
C ILE A 258 -20.56 14.51 -6.50
N ASN A 259 -20.08 15.54 -5.80
CA ASN A 259 -20.93 16.49 -5.09
C ASN A 259 -21.79 17.32 -6.05
N GLU A 260 -21.24 17.75 -7.21
CA GLU A 260 -22.03 18.38 -8.27
C GLU A 260 -23.09 17.44 -8.85
N LYS A 261 -22.78 16.16 -9.08
CA LYS A 261 -23.76 15.18 -9.56
C LYS A 261 -24.90 15.00 -8.56
N THR A 262 -24.58 14.77 -7.28
CA THR A 262 -25.59 14.62 -6.23
C THR A 262 -26.39 15.91 -6.00
N SER A 263 -25.80 17.10 -6.14
CA SER A 263 -26.54 18.37 -6.14
C SER A 263 -27.51 18.47 -7.32
N LYS A 264 -27.08 18.12 -8.54
CA LYS A 264 -27.92 18.12 -9.75
C LYS A 264 -29.02 17.05 -9.70
N GLU A 265 -28.75 15.89 -9.10
CA GLU A 265 -29.76 14.85 -8.83
C GLU A 265 -30.76 15.31 -7.75
N MET A 266 -30.30 16.00 -6.71
CA MET A 266 -31.16 16.61 -5.68
C MET A 266 -32.06 17.71 -6.27
N GLU A 267 -31.52 18.59 -7.10
CA GLU A 267 -32.28 19.60 -7.86
C GLU A 267 -33.31 18.96 -8.80
N GLN A 268 -32.94 17.90 -9.53
CA GLN A 268 -33.86 17.16 -10.41
C GLN A 268 -34.96 16.45 -9.62
N LEU A 269 -34.65 15.84 -8.47
CA LEU A 269 -35.63 15.23 -7.57
C LEU A 269 -36.55 16.28 -6.96
N GLN A 270 -36.03 17.44 -6.56
CA GLN A 270 -36.79 18.56 -6.01
C GLN A 270 -37.73 19.17 -7.07
N HIS A 271 -37.26 19.35 -8.32
CA HIS A 271 -38.07 19.81 -9.43
C HIS A 271 -39.13 18.78 -9.85
N ARG A 272 -38.80 17.48 -9.80
CA ARG A 272 -39.77 16.40 -10.05
C ARG A 272 -40.82 16.30 -8.94
N ASN A 273 -40.44 16.55 -7.69
CA ASN A 273 -41.35 16.57 -6.55
C ASN A 273 -42.32 17.76 -6.62
N THR A 274 -41.81 18.99 -6.83
CA THR A 274 -42.68 20.16 -7.02
C THR A 274 -43.57 20.05 -8.26
N LYS A 275 -43.09 19.41 -9.34
CA LYS A 275 -43.95 19.11 -10.50
C LYS A 275 -45.04 18.09 -10.18
N LEU A 276 -44.72 16.98 -9.52
CA LEU A 276 -45.73 16.00 -9.06
C LEU A 276 -46.74 16.64 -8.09
N GLN A 277 -46.32 17.61 -7.29
CA GLN A 277 -47.18 18.37 -6.39
C GLN A 277 -48.15 19.27 -7.18
N GLN A 278 -47.67 19.99 -8.20
CA GLN A 278 -48.51 20.76 -9.13
C GLN A 278 -49.46 19.87 -9.94
N ASP A 279 -48.99 18.73 -10.43
CA ASP A 279 -49.81 17.74 -11.14
C ASP A 279 -50.92 17.21 -10.21
N ASN A 280 -50.64 16.99 -8.91
CA ASN A 280 -51.66 16.61 -7.92
C ASN A 280 -52.68 17.73 -7.66
N GLU A 281 -52.25 18.99 -7.56
CA GLU A 281 -53.16 20.14 -7.42
C GLU A 281 -54.04 20.30 -8.68
N GLN A 282 -53.48 20.15 -9.89
CA GLN A 282 -54.27 20.14 -11.13
C GLN A 282 -55.25 18.97 -11.20
N ASN A 283 -54.86 17.77 -10.76
CA ASN A 283 -55.77 16.62 -10.69
C ASN A 283 -56.88 16.82 -9.66
N GLY A 284 -56.59 17.46 -8.51
CA GLY A 284 -57.59 17.86 -7.51
C GLY A 284 -58.60 18.86 -8.08
N ASN A 285 -58.12 19.94 -8.70
CA ASN A 285 -58.95 20.94 -9.36
C ASN A 285 -59.80 20.32 -10.50
N SER A 286 -59.24 19.35 -11.23
CA SER A 286 -59.95 18.62 -12.30
C SER A 286 -61.02 17.68 -11.75
N LEU A 287 -60.75 17.01 -10.63
CA LEU A 287 -61.74 16.21 -9.90
C LEU A 287 -62.89 17.08 -9.37
N GLU A 288 -62.60 18.27 -8.86
CA GLU A 288 -63.61 19.21 -8.39
C GLU A 288 -64.46 19.75 -9.55
N GLN A 289 -63.85 20.13 -10.68
CA GLN A 289 -64.59 20.50 -11.89
C GLN A 289 -65.45 19.35 -12.44
N LEU A 290 -64.94 18.11 -12.47
CA LEU A 290 -65.70 16.93 -12.91
C LEU A 290 -66.84 16.60 -11.94
N SER A 291 -66.67 16.83 -10.63
CA SER A 291 -67.72 16.70 -9.63
C SER A 291 -68.84 17.72 -9.86
N GLN A 292 -68.49 19.00 -10.06
CA GLN A 292 -69.43 20.07 -10.40
C GLN A 292 -70.16 19.79 -11.73
N GLN A 293 -69.44 19.36 -12.78
CA GLN A 293 -70.05 18.98 -14.06
C GLN A 293 -70.98 17.76 -13.93
N ASN A 294 -70.67 16.79 -13.06
CA ASN A 294 -71.56 15.66 -12.80
C ASN A 294 -72.82 16.08 -12.03
N GLN A 295 -72.72 16.98 -11.04
CA GLN A 295 -73.90 17.58 -10.41
C GLN A 295 -74.77 18.35 -11.41
N GLN A 296 -74.15 19.15 -12.28
CA GLN A 296 -74.84 19.93 -13.29
C GLN A 296 -75.54 19.02 -14.32
N ARG A 297 -74.83 18.00 -14.84
CA ARG A 297 -75.41 16.98 -15.72
C ARG A 297 -76.51 16.15 -15.06
N ALA A 298 -76.44 15.87 -13.75
CA ALA A 298 -77.52 15.20 -13.04
C ALA A 298 -78.79 16.08 -12.94
N SER A 299 -78.61 17.39 -12.77
CA SER A 299 -79.72 18.36 -12.84
C SER A 299 -80.31 18.44 -14.26
N ASP A 300 -79.48 18.52 -15.29
CA ASP A 300 -79.92 18.54 -16.69
C ASP A 300 -80.63 17.25 -17.08
N LEU A 301 -80.11 16.08 -16.66
CA LEU A 301 -80.74 14.78 -16.90
C LEU A 301 -82.14 14.73 -16.28
N LYS A 302 -82.29 15.24 -15.04
CA LYS A 302 -83.60 15.32 -14.38
C LYS A 302 -84.58 16.24 -15.13
N MET A 303 -84.13 17.41 -15.60
CA MET A 303 -84.97 18.27 -16.46
C MET A 303 -85.37 17.57 -17.77
N LYS A 304 -84.46 16.78 -18.36
CA LYS A 304 -84.77 15.99 -19.57
C LYS A 304 -85.65 14.78 -19.31
N GLU A 305 -85.60 14.16 -18.13
CA GLU A 305 -86.59 13.16 -17.70
C GLU A 305 -87.97 13.80 -17.55
N GLU A 306 -88.05 14.99 -16.93
CA GLU A 306 -89.29 15.77 -16.82
C GLU A 306 -89.85 16.14 -18.21
N GLU A 307 -89.04 16.67 -19.14
CA GLU A 307 -89.43 16.88 -20.56
C GLU A 307 -89.91 15.59 -21.24
N VAL A 308 -89.20 14.46 -21.05
CA VAL A 308 -89.58 13.16 -21.64
C VAL A 308 -90.90 12.65 -21.05
N THR A 309 -91.24 12.93 -19.79
CA THR A 309 -92.58 12.61 -19.26
C THR A 309 -93.67 13.49 -19.87
N GLN A 310 -93.41 14.79 -20.12
CA GLN A 310 -94.35 15.67 -20.82
C GLN A 310 -94.57 15.21 -22.27
N LEU A 311 -93.49 14.91 -23.00
CA LEU A 311 -93.56 14.39 -24.38
C LEU A 311 -94.27 13.03 -24.45
N LYS A 312 -94.13 12.15 -23.45
CA LYS A 312 -94.91 10.89 -23.36
C LYS A 312 -96.42 11.16 -23.17
N GLN A 313 -96.79 12.16 -22.37
CA GLN A 313 -98.19 12.60 -22.25
C GLN A 313 -98.71 13.19 -23.57
N GLU A 314 -97.88 13.92 -24.32
CA GLU A 314 -98.26 14.51 -25.60
C GLU A 314 -98.39 13.46 -26.72
N ILE A 315 -97.46 12.49 -26.79
CA ILE A 315 -97.55 11.32 -27.67
C ILE A 315 -98.86 10.55 -27.42
N THR A 316 -99.26 10.32 -26.16
CA THR A 316 -100.55 9.66 -25.88
C THR A 316 -101.79 10.48 -26.26
N LYS A 317 -101.71 11.82 -26.33
CA LYS A 317 -102.78 12.65 -26.93
C LYS A 317 -102.78 12.50 -28.47
N LEU A 318 -101.61 12.55 -29.10
CA LEU A 318 -101.46 12.43 -30.55
C LEU A 318 -101.86 11.05 -31.08
N THR A 319 -101.55 9.96 -30.36
CA THR A 319 -101.98 8.60 -30.72
C THR A 319 -103.50 8.48 -30.75
N LYS A 320 -104.21 9.05 -29.76
CA LYS A 320 -105.69 9.08 -29.75
C LYS A 320 -106.27 9.88 -30.93
N MET A 321 -105.64 10.98 -31.34
CA MET A 321 -106.05 11.67 -32.58
C MET A 321 -105.78 10.82 -33.83
N ARG A 322 -104.64 10.12 -33.91
CA ARG A 322 -104.31 9.25 -35.04
C ARG A 322 -105.35 8.15 -35.22
N GLU A 323 -105.76 7.49 -34.14
CA GLU A 323 -106.83 6.47 -34.16
C GLU A 323 -108.18 7.05 -34.64
N GLY A 324 -108.52 8.29 -34.25
CA GLY A 324 -109.72 8.98 -34.72
C GLY A 324 -109.71 9.27 -36.22
N VAL A 325 -108.57 9.70 -36.77
CA VAL A 325 -108.40 9.93 -38.22
C VAL A 325 -108.40 8.61 -38.99
N GLN A 326 -107.74 7.58 -38.46
CA GLN A 326 -107.59 6.28 -39.12
C GLN A 326 -108.93 5.51 -39.25
N ARG A 327 -109.95 5.82 -38.43
CA ARG A 327 -111.33 5.33 -38.62
C ARG A 327 -112.07 6.04 -39.76
N ARG A 328 -111.84 7.35 -39.96
CA ARG A 328 -112.45 8.12 -41.05
C ARG A 328 -111.88 7.75 -42.42
N LEU A 329 -110.60 7.37 -42.49
CA LEU A 329 -109.97 6.95 -43.74
C LEU A 329 -110.67 5.73 -44.34
N ARG A 330 -110.94 4.70 -43.52
CA ARG A 330 -111.59 3.45 -43.96
C ARG A 330 -112.99 3.66 -44.56
N GLN A 331 -113.79 4.58 -44.00
CA GLN A 331 -115.10 4.92 -44.57
C GLN A 331 -115.00 5.56 -45.97
N MET A 332 -113.94 6.34 -46.23
CA MET A 332 -113.70 6.93 -47.56
C MET A 332 -113.16 5.88 -48.56
N GLU A 333 -112.41 4.89 -48.07
CA GLU A 333 -111.87 3.80 -48.89
C GLU A 333 -112.96 2.81 -49.34
N GLU A 334 -113.96 2.53 -48.50
CA GLU A 334 -115.15 1.73 -48.88
C GLU A 334 -115.99 2.42 -49.98
N GLN A 335 -116.24 3.74 -49.85
CA GLN A 335 -116.98 4.53 -50.85
C GLN A 335 -116.26 4.62 -52.21
N LYS A 336 -114.93 4.48 -52.25
CA LYS A 336 -114.14 4.51 -53.50
C LYS A 336 -114.42 3.30 -54.39
N VAL A 337 -114.59 2.11 -53.80
CA VAL A 337 -114.77 0.84 -54.54
C VAL A 337 -116.11 0.82 -55.29
N GLU A 338 -117.15 1.41 -54.72
CA GLU A 338 -118.49 1.46 -55.29
C GLU A 338 -118.55 2.34 -56.57
N VAL A 339 -117.75 3.41 -56.62
CA VAL A 339 -117.61 4.29 -57.79
C VAL A 339 -116.79 3.64 -58.91
N GLU A 340 -115.74 2.87 -58.59
CA GLU A 340 -114.91 2.25 -59.63
C GLU A 340 -115.63 1.13 -60.39
N ASN A 341 -116.59 0.44 -59.76
CA ASN A 341 -117.45 -0.53 -60.44
C ASN A 341 -118.37 0.10 -61.51
N GLN A 342 -118.74 1.39 -61.37
CA GLN A 342 -119.55 2.11 -62.36
C GLN A 342 -118.74 2.58 -63.58
N ARG A 343 -117.41 2.67 -63.45
CA ARG A 343 -116.50 3.08 -64.52
C ARG A 343 -116.30 1.96 -65.56
N GLU A 344 -116.30 0.70 -65.11
CA GLU A 344 -115.98 -0.45 -65.97
C GLU A 344 -117.14 -0.82 -66.91
N THR A 345 -118.40 -0.54 -66.53
CA THR A 345 -119.59 -0.81 -67.36
C THR A 345 -119.73 0.15 -68.55
N LEU A 346 -119.44 1.45 -68.38
CA LEU A 346 -119.50 2.45 -69.46
C LEU A 346 -118.42 2.23 -70.53
N LYS A 347 -117.28 1.65 -70.14
CA LYS A 347 -116.14 1.34 -71.03
C LYS A 347 -116.49 0.39 -72.18
N ASN A 348 -117.48 -0.49 -71.97
CA ASN A 348 -117.93 -1.49 -72.95
C ASN A 348 -118.95 -0.96 -73.99
N GLN A 349 -119.36 0.31 -73.90
CA GLN A 349 -120.26 0.93 -74.89
C GLN A 349 -119.51 1.74 -75.96
N ILE A 350 -118.27 2.15 -75.68
CA ILE A 350 -117.47 3.02 -76.58
C ILE A 350 -116.99 2.26 -77.82
N THR A 351 -116.68 0.96 -77.68
CA THR A 351 -116.17 0.09 -78.75
C THR A 351 -117.14 -0.17 -79.92
N GLY A 352 -118.38 0.34 -79.84
CA GLY A 352 -119.34 0.32 -80.95
C GLY A 352 -119.17 1.44 -81.98
N LEU A 353 -118.67 2.62 -81.57
CA LEU A 353 -118.72 3.85 -82.38
C LEU A 353 -117.48 4.07 -83.27
N ASP A 354 -116.34 3.43 -82.97
CA ASP A 354 -115.10 3.56 -83.76
C ASP A 354 -115.22 3.05 -85.23
N ARG A 355 -116.33 2.39 -85.59
CA ARG A 355 -116.56 1.88 -86.97
C ARG A 355 -117.21 2.87 -87.93
N GLU A 356 -117.64 4.04 -87.46
CA GLU A 356 -118.19 5.08 -88.35
C GLU A 356 -117.13 6.09 -88.83
N MET A 357 -115.96 6.12 -88.20
CA MET A 357 -114.90 7.12 -88.48
C MET A 357 -114.23 6.96 -89.85
N GLU A 358 -114.31 5.77 -90.47
CA GLU A 358 -113.68 5.46 -91.76
C GLU A 358 -114.29 6.27 -92.95
N THR A 359 -115.49 6.85 -92.77
CA THR A 359 -116.16 7.62 -93.84
C THR A 359 -115.68 9.07 -93.97
N ALA A 360 -114.92 9.60 -93.01
CA ALA A 360 -114.51 11.02 -92.96
C ALA A 360 -113.48 11.44 -94.03
N LYS A 361 -112.99 10.49 -94.86
CA LYS A 361 -111.92 10.67 -95.85
C LYS A 361 -112.31 11.45 -97.13
N LYS A 362 -113.46 12.15 -97.14
CA LYS A 362 -114.06 12.79 -98.34
C LYS A 362 -114.52 14.24 -98.13
N GLN A 363 -113.74 15.01 -97.37
CA GLN A 363 -113.77 16.49 -97.38
C GLN A 363 -112.52 17.01 -98.11
N MET A 364 -112.27 16.59 -99.35
CA MET A 364 -112.79 17.22 -100.57
C MET A 364 -112.58 18.74 -100.66
N ASP A 365 -111.61 19.11 -101.51
CA ASP A 365 -111.82 19.91 -102.73
C ASP A 365 -112.39 21.34 -102.62
N MET A 366 -112.53 21.91 -101.42
CA MET A 366 -113.03 23.28 -101.25
C MET A 366 -112.10 24.36 -101.80
N ASP A 367 -110.80 24.08 -101.93
CA ASP A 367 -109.79 25.03 -102.43
C ASP A 367 -109.75 25.13 -103.96
N LYS A 368 -110.68 24.49 -104.67
CA LYS A 368 -110.84 24.58 -106.14
C LYS A 368 -111.68 25.81 -106.57
N LYS A 369 -111.46 26.97 -105.94
CA LYS A 369 -112.16 28.24 -106.22
C LYS A 369 -111.25 29.23 -106.94
N ALA A 370 -111.83 29.96 -107.91
CA ALA A 370 -111.19 30.94 -108.80
C ALA A 370 -109.99 30.35 -109.60
N ILE A 371 -110.10 30.01 -110.89
CA ILE A 371 -111.14 30.34 -111.88
C ILE A 371 -111.35 31.86 -112.03
N ASP A 372 -110.25 32.57 -112.30
CA ASP A 372 -110.27 33.84 -113.02
C ASP A 372 -109.71 33.59 -114.45
N GLU A 373 -110.63 33.23 -115.35
CA GLU A 373 -110.82 33.92 -116.64
C GLU A 373 -109.61 34.01 -117.63
N LEU A 374 -109.46 33.17 -118.66
CA LEU A 374 -110.43 32.54 -119.58
C LEU A 374 -111.36 33.51 -120.37
N VAL A 375 -110.98 34.78 -120.52
CA VAL A 375 -111.76 35.80 -121.25
C VAL A 375 -111.23 36.16 -122.66
N ARG A 376 -110.08 35.60 -123.11
CA ARG A 376 -109.35 36.12 -124.30
C ARG A 376 -109.55 35.43 -125.67
N GLU A 377 -110.16 34.25 -125.77
CA GLU A 377 -110.05 33.42 -127.00
C GLU A 377 -111.17 33.58 -128.06
N ARG A 378 -112.08 34.55 -127.91
CA ARG A 378 -113.34 34.63 -128.68
C ARG A 378 -113.22 35.07 -130.16
N ASP A 379 -112.24 35.91 -130.53
CA ASP A 379 -112.48 36.97 -131.54
C ASP A 379 -112.07 36.72 -133.01
N ILE A 380 -111.57 35.55 -133.41
CA ILE A 380 -110.78 35.41 -134.67
C ILE A 380 -111.52 34.78 -135.88
N LEU A 381 -112.66 34.10 -135.70
CA LEU A 381 -113.12 33.02 -136.61
C LEU A 381 -113.92 33.40 -137.90
N ASN A 382 -113.92 34.64 -138.39
CA ASN A 382 -114.92 35.12 -139.39
C ASN A 382 -114.34 35.80 -140.67
N LYS A 383 -113.97 35.07 -141.75
CA LYS A 383 -113.39 35.73 -142.97
C LYS A 383 -113.38 35.07 -144.38
N ASN A 384 -113.95 33.88 -144.65
CA ASN A 384 -113.41 32.98 -145.72
C ASN A 384 -114.14 32.81 -147.11
N MET A 385 -115.09 33.64 -147.56
CA MET A 385 -116.15 33.14 -148.49
C MET A 385 -116.09 33.37 -150.04
N ILE A 386 -115.53 34.45 -150.61
CA ILE A 386 -116.21 35.16 -151.75
C ILE A 386 -115.85 34.83 -153.26
N LYS A 387 -114.84 34.04 -153.63
CA LYS A 387 -114.08 34.25 -154.92
C LYS A 387 -114.37 33.44 -156.22
N ALA A 388 -115.50 32.76 -156.42
CA ALA A 388 -115.58 31.61 -157.37
C ALA A 388 -115.92 31.81 -158.88
N ALA A 389 -116.16 33.02 -159.44
CA ALA A 389 -117.10 33.17 -160.57
C ALA A 389 -116.60 33.22 -162.05
N ASN A 390 -115.35 33.61 -162.36
CA ASN A 390 -115.00 34.14 -163.70
C ASN A 390 -114.59 33.07 -164.75
N GLU A 391 -115.49 32.13 -165.05
CA GLU A 391 -115.08 30.80 -165.52
C GLU A 391 -115.11 30.55 -167.05
N THR A 392 -115.53 31.51 -167.90
CA THR A 392 -115.77 31.21 -169.34
C THR A 392 -115.21 32.20 -170.38
N ASP A 393 -114.34 33.16 -170.02
CA ASP A 393 -113.53 33.94 -171.00
C ASP A 393 -112.35 33.10 -171.58
N LYS A 394 -112.62 31.81 -171.82
CA LYS A 394 -111.60 30.76 -171.91
C LYS A 394 -111.37 30.24 -173.32
N GLN A 395 -112.41 30.09 -174.14
CA GLN A 395 -112.25 29.37 -175.41
C GLN A 395 -111.45 30.15 -176.48
N GLN A 396 -111.60 31.47 -176.55
CA GLN A 396 -110.77 32.31 -177.42
C GLN A 396 -109.35 32.53 -176.84
N THR A 397 -109.22 32.40 -175.52
CA THR A 397 -107.93 32.38 -174.82
C THR A 397 -107.12 31.12 -175.15
N ILE A 398 -107.76 29.94 -175.29
CA ILE A 398 -107.08 28.65 -175.55
C ILE A 398 -106.17 28.65 -176.80
N VAL A 399 -106.58 29.27 -177.91
CA VAL A 399 -105.73 29.29 -179.12
C VAL A 399 -104.45 30.10 -178.90
N LYS A 400 -104.56 31.27 -178.24
CA LYS A 400 -103.40 32.07 -177.81
C LYS A 400 -102.55 31.33 -176.76
N LEU A 401 -103.20 30.56 -175.90
CA LEU A 401 -102.57 29.75 -174.85
C LEU A 401 -101.73 28.61 -175.44
N HIS A 402 -102.11 28.05 -176.60
CA HIS A 402 -101.26 27.07 -177.32
C HIS A 402 -100.01 27.70 -177.94
N GLU A 403 -100.08 28.91 -178.52
CA GLU A 403 -98.87 29.62 -178.98
C GLU A 403 -97.96 30.05 -177.82
N GLN A 404 -98.54 30.47 -176.69
CA GLN A 404 -97.79 30.70 -175.45
C GLN A 404 -97.16 29.40 -174.91
N SER A 405 -97.90 28.29 -174.92
CA SER A 405 -97.44 26.98 -174.43
C SER A 405 -96.25 26.45 -175.25
N LYS A 406 -96.21 26.66 -176.57
CA LYS A 406 -95.01 26.31 -177.35
C LYS A 406 -93.79 27.09 -176.84
N LYS A 407 -93.92 28.40 -176.61
CA LYS A 407 -92.83 29.24 -176.09
C LYS A 407 -92.43 28.89 -174.65
N SER A 408 -93.37 28.47 -173.80
CA SER A 408 -93.03 28.02 -172.44
C SER A 408 -92.25 26.70 -172.46
N LEU A 409 -92.62 25.75 -173.32
CA LEU A 409 -91.90 24.47 -173.49
C LEU A 409 -90.47 24.68 -174.04
N GLU A 410 -90.28 25.59 -175.00
CA GLU A 410 -88.95 25.97 -175.50
C GLU A 410 -88.08 26.60 -174.39
N GLN A 411 -88.68 27.38 -173.48
CA GLN A 411 -88.00 27.95 -172.30
C GLN A 411 -87.71 26.88 -171.22
N GLU A 412 -88.63 25.96 -170.95
CA GLU A 412 -88.45 24.86 -169.98
C GLU A 412 -87.30 23.94 -170.37
N ILE A 413 -87.18 23.56 -171.65
CA ILE A 413 -86.06 22.76 -172.17
C ILE A 413 -84.72 23.45 -171.90
N LEU A 414 -84.66 24.78 -171.98
CA LEU A 414 -83.47 25.56 -171.69
C LEU A 414 -83.17 25.59 -170.18
N ASN A 415 -84.19 25.80 -169.35
CA ASN A 415 -84.08 25.76 -167.89
C ASN A 415 -83.59 24.38 -167.36
N TYR A 416 -84.09 23.28 -167.91
CA TYR A 416 -83.65 21.93 -167.54
C TYR A 416 -82.17 21.67 -167.92
N ARG A 417 -81.69 22.32 -168.98
CA ARG A 417 -80.28 22.21 -169.42
C ARG A 417 -79.33 22.88 -168.42
N ASP A 418 -79.70 24.07 -167.94
CA ASP A 418 -78.98 24.78 -166.88
C ASP A 418 -79.01 24.00 -165.54
N GLU A 419 -80.15 23.43 -165.16
CA GLU A 419 -80.28 22.68 -163.91
C GLU A 419 -79.42 21.41 -163.90
N ALA A 420 -79.36 20.69 -165.02
CA ALA A 420 -78.44 19.56 -165.20
C ALA A 420 -76.96 19.97 -165.08
N GLN A 421 -76.62 21.21 -165.46
CA GLN A 421 -75.26 21.75 -165.28
C GLN A 421 -74.97 22.19 -163.83
N LYS A 422 -75.98 22.65 -163.07
CA LYS A 422 -75.86 22.91 -161.63
C LYS A 422 -75.61 21.62 -160.85
N GLN A 423 -76.40 20.57 -161.08
CA GLN A 423 -76.26 19.31 -160.32
C GLN A 423 -74.87 18.67 -160.49
N ARG A 424 -74.27 18.74 -161.68
CA ARG A 424 -72.87 18.28 -161.89
C ARG A 424 -71.84 19.03 -161.05
N LYS A 425 -72.04 20.32 -160.78
CA LYS A 425 -71.15 21.10 -159.89
C LYS A 425 -71.31 20.68 -158.42
N ILE A 426 -72.54 20.42 -157.98
CA ILE A 426 -72.85 19.99 -156.62
C ILE A 426 -72.20 18.63 -156.31
N ILE A 427 -72.32 17.66 -157.22
CA ILE A 427 -71.72 16.32 -157.06
C ILE A 427 -70.20 16.43 -156.84
N TYR A 428 -69.50 17.20 -157.67
CA TYR A 428 -68.05 17.40 -157.56
C TYR A 428 -67.62 18.08 -156.24
N GLN A 429 -68.46 18.93 -155.64
CA GLN A 429 -68.18 19.49 -154.31
C GLN A 429 -68.32 18.42 -153.21
N LEU A 430 -69.38 17.61 -153.24
CA LEU A 430 -69.63 16.55 -152.25
C LEU A 430 -68.56 15.45 -152.26
N GLU A 431 -68.04 15.08 -153.43
CA GLU A 431 -66.91 14.14 -153.55
C GLU A 431 -65.64 14.69 -152.88
N LYS A 432 -65.36 15.99 -153.07
CA LYS A 432 -64.22 16.66 -152.44
C LYS A 432 -64.36 16.80 -150.92
N GLU A 433 -65.59 16.96 -150.41
CA GLU A 433 -65.88 16.98 -148.97
C GLU A 433 -65.72 15.60 -148.33
N ARG A 434 -66.19 14.53 -148.99
CA ARG A 434 -65.95 13.13 -148.56
C ARG A 434 -64.47 12.85 -148.33
N ASP A 435 -63.63 13.16 -149.31
CA ASP A 435 -62.20 12.83 -149.26
C ASP A 435 -61.45 13.68 -148.22
N ARG A 436 -61.95 14.89 -147.93
CA ARG A 436 -61.46 15.70 -146.81
C ARG A 436 -61.76 15.03 -145.46
N TYR A 437 -62.99 14.59 -145.21
CA TYR A 437 -63.37 13.98 -143.93
C TYR A 437 -62.67 12.64 -143.68
N ILE A 438 -62.39 11.86 -144.72
CA ILE A 438 -61.59 10.62 -144.60
C ILE A 438 -60.17 10.93 -144.07
N ASN A 439 -59.52 11.96 -144.60
CA ASN A 439 -58.20 12.38 -144.15
C ASN A 439 -58.24 12.91 -142.69
N GLU A 440 -59.19 13.79 -142.37
CA GLU A 440 -59.34 14.33 -140.99
C GLU A 440 -59.59 13.22 -139.95
N ALA A 441 -60.38 12.20 -140.28
CA ALA A 441 -60.59 11.03 -139.41
C ALA A 441 -59.31 10.20 -139.19
N SER A 442 -58.48 10.05 -140.24
CA SER A 442 -57.21 9.32 -140.14
C SER A 442 -56.19 10.02 -139.21
N GLU A 443 -56.10 11.36 -139.28
CA GLU A 443 -55.24 12.15 -138.38
C GLU A 443 -55.68 12.05 -136.92
N LEU A 444 -56.99 12.14 -136.67
CA LEU A 444 -57.55 12.01 -135.32
C LEU A 444 -57.26 10.62 -134.74
N THR A 445 -57.38 9.57 -135.56
CA THR A 445 -57.05 8.19 -135.15
C THR A 445 -55.58 8.05 -134.73
N LYS A 446 -54.65 8.65 -135.49
CA LYS A 446 -53.22 8.66 -135.15
C LYS A 446 -52.96 9.39 -133.83
N LYS A 447 -53.57 10.57 -133.63
CA LYS A 447 -53.45 11.37 -132.39
C LYS A 447 -54.00 10.61 -131.16
N VAL A 448 -55.03 9.78 -131.30
CA VAL A 448 -55.53 8.95 -130.18
C VAL A 448 -54.51 7.88 -129.76
N LEU A 449 -53.86 7.20 -130.71
CA LEU A 449 -52.85 6.18 -130.42
C LEU A 449 -51.63 6.77 -129.70
N GLU A 450 -51.11 7.91 -130.18
CA GLU A 450 -49.98 8.63 -129.55
C GLU A 450 -50.28 9.03 -128.10
N ASN A 451 -51.51 9.48 -127.82
CA ASN A 451 -51.94 9.82 -126.45
C ASN A 451 -52.05 8.58 -125.54
N ILE A 452 -52.46 7.42 -126.06
CA ILE A 452 -52.54 6.17 -125.29
C ILE A 452 -51.14 5.70 -124.87
N GLU A 453 -50.13 5.84 -125.73
CA GLU A 453 -48.74 5.53 -125.36
C GLU A 453 -48.20 6.49 -124.30
N HIS A 454 -48.48 7.80 -124.44
CA HIS A 454 -48.09 8.78 -123.43
C HIS A 454 -48.74 8.54 -122.06
N ILE A 455 -50.01 8.09 -122.02
CA ILE A 455 -50.68 7.69 -120.77
C ILE A 455 -49.94 6.52 -120.09
N LYS A 456 -49.64 5.44 -120.83
CA LYS A 456 -48.91 4.27 -120.31
C LYS A 456 -47.54 4.65 -119.71
N LEU A 457 -46.83 5.57 -120.35
CA LEU A 457 -45.57 6.10 -119.82
C LEU A 457 -45.76 6.85 -118.49
N LYS A 458 -46.82 7.64 -118.34
CA LYS A 458 -47.14 8.30 -117.06
C LYS A 458 -47.56 7.30 -115.98
N GLU A 459 -48.29 6.25 -116.32
CA GLU A 459 -48.66 5.18 -115.39
C GLU A 459 -47.43 4.44 -114.84
N MET A 460 -46.45 4.13 -115.69
CA MET A 460 -45.18 3.54 -115.24
C MET A 460 -44.41 4.46 -114.28
N HIS A 461 -44.32 5.76 -114.58
CA HIS A 461 -43.68 6.71 -113.68
C HIS A 461 -44.43 6.83 -112.33
N ILE A 462 -45.77 6.83 -112.34
CA ILE A 462 -46.58 6.85 -111.10
C ILE A 462 -46.31 5.60 -110.26
N PHE A 463 -46.16 4.43 -110.88
CA PHE A 463 -45.78 3.20 -110.18
C PHE A 463 -44.37 3.29 -109.57
N GLU A 464 -43.38 3.79 -110.32
CA GLU A 464 -42.00 3.97 -109.84
C GLU A 464 -41.92 4.97 -108.66
N TYR A 465 -42.65 6.09 -108.73
CA TYR A 465 -42.74 7.04 -107.63
C TYR A 465 -43.43 6.45 -106.39
N LYS A 466 -44.52 5.68 -106.55
CA LYS A 466 -45.17 4.97 -105.42
C LYS A 466 -44.21 3.97 -104.75
N LYS A 467 -43.41 3.23 -105.54
CA LYS A 467 -42.37 2.33 -105.03
C LYS A 467 -41.30 3.09 -104.24
N ARG A 468 -40.80 4.22 -104.76
CA ARG A 468 -39.84 5.09 -104.06
C ARG A 468 -40.39 5.69 -102.76
N ILE A 469 -41.69 6.02 -102.71
CA ILE A 469 -42.34 6.52 -101.49
C ILE A 469 -42.37 5.41 -100.41
N ALA A 470 -42.82 4.19 -100.75
CA ALA A 470 -42.81 3.08 -99.80
C ALA A 470 -41.39 2.70 -99.31
N GLU A 471 -40.39 2.77 -100.18
CA GLU A 471 -38.96 2.60 -99.82
C GLU A 471 -38.42 3.73 -98.93
N ALA A 472 -38.99 4.93 -98.98
CA ALA A 472 -38.64 6.05 -98.09
C ALA A 472 -39.36 5.96 -96.74
N GLU A 473 -40.64 5.60 -96.73
CA GLU A 473 -41.46 5.41 -95.51
C GLU A 473 -40.91 4.27 -94.63
N THR A 474 -40.53 3.15 -95.25
CA THR A 474 -39.90 2.02 -94.53
C THR A 474 -38.54 2.41 -93.93
N LYS A 475 -37.69 3.14 -94.66
CA LYS A 475 -36.43 3.69 -94.12
C LYS A 475 -36.65 4.70 -93.01
N LEU A 476 -37.63 5.61 -93.15
CA LEU A 476 -37.99 6.56 -92.10
C LEU A 476 -38.41 5.84 -90.82
N LYS A 477 -39.22 4.78 -90.92
CA LYS A 477 -39.66 4.00 -89.76
C LYS A 477 -38.52 3.20 -89.11
N GLN A 478 -37.58 2.67 -89.89
CA GLN A 478 -36.35 2.07 -89.36
C GLN A 478 -35.50 3.10 -88.58
N GLN A 479 -35.34 4.32 -89.10
CA GLN A 479 -34.61 5.39 -88.43
C GLN A 479 -35.33 5.91 -87.17
N GLN A 480 -36.67 5.95 -87.17
CA GLN A 480 -37.46 6.28 -85.98
C GLN A 480 -37.25 5.25 -84.85
N ASN A 481 -37.31 3.95 -85.17
CA ASN A 481 -37.05 2.90 -84.19
C ASN A 481 -35.62 3.02 -83.62
N LEU A 482 -34.60 3.13 -84.48
CA LEU A 482 -33.20 3.29 -84.05
C LEU A 482 -32.99 4.54 -83.16
N TYR A 483 -33.72 5.63 -83.42
CA TYR A 483 -33.69 6.82 -82.57
C TYR A 483 -34.34 6.58 -81.21
N GLU A 484 -35.46 5.87 -81.15
CA GLU A 484 -36.12 5.49 -79.89
C GLU A 484 -35.22 4.54 -79.08
N ASP A 485 -34.61 3.53 -79.71
CA ASP A 485 -33.68 2.59 -79.09
C ASP A 485 -32.51 3.35 -78.44
N VAL A 486 -31.76 4.15 -79.21
CA VAL A 486 -30.64 4.98 -78.70
C VAL A 486 -31.09 5.98 -77.63
N ARG A 487 -32.32 6.50 -77.71
CA ARG A 487 -32.91 7.38 -76.69
C ARG A 487 -33.20 6.62 -75.38
N THR A 488 -33.66 5.38 -75.44
CA THR A 488 -33.87 4.54 -74.25
C THR A 488 -32.54 4.10 -73.63
N GLU A 489 -31.56 3.66 -74.43
CA GLU A 489 -30.21 3.35 -73.97
C GLU A 489 -29.56 4.55 -73.28
N ARG A 490 -29.58 5.73 -73.90
CA ARG A 490 -29.08 6.97 -73.30
C ARG A 490 -29.76 7.29 -71.97
N ASN A 491 -31.07 7.09 -71.85
CA ASN A 491 -31.80 7.29 -70.59
C ASN A 491 -31.37 6.27 -69.53
N LEU A 492 -31.19 4.99 -69.91
CA LEU A 492 -30.70 3.93 -69.04
C LEU A 492 -29.27 4.22 -68.54
N PHE A 493 -28.34 4.54 -69.44
CA PHE A 493 -26.97 4.90 -69.05
C PHE A 493 -26.93 6.19 -68.21
N SER A 494 -27.80 7.18 -68.48
CA SER A 494 -27.92 8.38 -67.65
C SER A 494 -28.40 8.04 -66.23
N LYS A 495 -29.41 7.17 -66.09
CA LYS A 495 -29.87 6.67 -64.79
C LYS A 495 -28.76 5.90 -64.07
N ASN A 496 -28.13 4.93 -64.72
CA ASN A 496 -27.07 4.11 -64.14
C ASN A 496 -25.86 4.97 -63.72
N LEU A 497 -25.55 6.05 -64.45
CA LEU A 497 -24.50 7.01 -64.10
C LEU A 497 -24.86 7.85 -62.85
N ILE A 498 -26.15 8.15 -62.63
CA ILE A 498 -26.62 8.82 -61.41
C ILE A 498 -26.54 7.84 -60.23
N GLU A 499 -27.09 6.63 -60.37
CA GLU A 499 -27.04 5.60 -59.33
C GLU A 499 -25.59 5.25 -58.93
N ALA A 500 -24.68 5.14 -59.89
CA ALA A 500 -23.25 4.92 -59.62
C ALA A 500 -22.58 6.13 -58.94
N LYS A 501 -22.99 7.37 -59.24
CA LYS A 501 -22.50 8.58 -58.54
C LYS A 501 -23.01 8.64 -57.11
N ASP A 502 -24.27 8.31 -56.87
CA ASP A 502 -24.88 8.31 -55.54
C ASP A 502 -24.29 7.20 -54.66
N GLN A 503 -24.10 5.99 -55.21
CA GLN A 503 -23.35 4.92 -54.53
C GLN A 503 -21.90 5.35 -54.21
N ASN A 504 -21.20 6.02 -55.14
CA ASN A 504 -19.85 6.53 -54.90
C ASN A 504 -19.82 7.61 -53.80
N ALA A 505 -20.84 8.49 -53.75
CA ALA A 505 -21.01 9.47 -52.69
C ALA A 505 -21.33 8.82 -51.34
N GLU A 506 -22.16 7.78 -51.31
CA GLU A 506 -22.48 7.01 -50.10
C GLU A 506 -21.24 6.25 -49.58
N MET A 507 -20.49 5.59 -50.46
CA MET A 507 -19.23 4.92 -50.10
C MET A 507 -18.20 5.93 -49.59
N LYS A 508 -18.11 7.14 -50.15
CA LYS A 508 -17.28 8.23 -49.60
C LYS A 508 -17.75 8.71 -48.23
N ARG A 509 -19.05 8.68 -47.91
CA ARG A 509 -19.55 8.93 -46.54
C ARG A 509 -19.15 7.79 -45.60
N LYS A 510 -19.32 6.52 -46.01
CA LYS A 510 -18.91 5.34 -45.24
C LYS A 510 -17.41 5.35 -44.93
N VAL A 511 -16.55 5.65 -45.91
CA VAL A 511 -15.09 5.80 -45.70
C VAL A 511 -14.78 6.93 -44.72
N LYS A 512 -15.47 8.08 -44.77
CA LYS A 512 -15.28 9.15 -43.76
C LYS A 512 -15.69 8.71 -42.35
N ILE A 513 -16.78 7.97 -42.20
CA ILE A 513 -17.23 7.45 -40.91
C ILE A 513 -16.23 6.41 -40.37
N VAL A 514 -15.81 5.45 -41.21
CA VAL A 514 -14.82 4.42 -40.84
C VAL A 514 -13.46 5.05 -40.49
N ASN A 515 -12.99 6.06 -41.23
CA ASN A 515 -11.78 6.79 -40.85
C ASN A 515 -11.94 7.52 -39.51
N HIS A 516 -13.09 8.14 -39.23
CA HIS A 516 -13.32 8.77 -37.93
C HIS A 516 -13.33 7.75 -36.78
N MET A 517 -13.99 6.60 -36.97
CA MET A 517 -13.95 5.48 -36.03
C MET A 517 -12.53 4.91 -35.86
N PHE A 518 -11.71 4.89 -36.92
CA PHE A 518 -10.32 4.43 -36.86
C PHE A 518 -9.41 5.38 -36.07
N GLU A 519 -9.55 6.70 -36.24
CA GLU A 519 -8.83 7.66 -35.39
C GLU A 519 -9.37 7.63 -33.94
N GLN A 520 -10.69 7.48 -33.71
CA GLN A 520 -11.24 7.25 -32.37
C GLN A 520 -10.65 5.99 -31.71
N LEU A 521 -10.51 4.89 -32.46
CA LEU A 521 -9.91 3.65 -31.94
C LEU A 521 -8.40 3.80 -31.68
N LYS A 522 -7.67 4.63 -32.44
CA LYS A 522 -6.28 5.01 -32.11
C LYS A 522 -6.21 5.86 -30.84
N ASP A 523 -7.10 6.82 -30.66
CA ASP A 523 -7.17 7.64 -29.45
C ASP A 523 -7.51 6.77 -28.22
N GLU A 524 -8.41 5.79 -28.38
CA GLU A 524 -8.68 4.76 -27.36
C GLU A 524 -7.48 3.84 -27.09
N ILE A 525 -6.73 3.43 -28.12
CA ILE A 525 -5.53 2.59 -27.96
C ILE A 525 -4.45 3.37 -27.22
N THR A 526 -4.10 4.57 -27.67
CA THR A 526 -3.04 5.39 -27.06
C THR A 526 -3.37 5.82 -25.64
N THR A 527 -4.65 6.13 -25.34
CA THR A 527 -5.06 6.39 -23.95
C THR A 527 -5.01 5.14 -23.07
N LYS A 528 -5.30 3.94 -23.60
CA LYS A 528 -5.11 2.66 -22.89
C LYS A 528 -3.64 2.29 -22.72
N GLU A 529 -2.77 2.60 -23.68
CA GLU A 529 -1.32 2.42 -23.57
C GLU A 529 -0.73 3.32 -22.47
N VAL A 530 -1.13 4.60 -22.43
CA VAL A 530 -0.75 5.54 -21.36
C VAL A 530 -1.29 5.11 -19.99
N ALA A 531 -2.47 4.49 -19.92
CA ALA A 531 -2.99 3.90 -18.69
C ALA A 531 -2.18 2.66 -18.26
N LEU A 532 -1.89 1.76 -19.19
CA LEU A 532 -1.12 0.53 -18.95
C LEU A 532 0.31 0.83 -18.45
N ASP A 533 0.98 1.83 -19.02
CA ASP A 533 2.33 2.19 -18.58
C ASP A 533 2.34 2.91 -17.22
N LYS A 534 1.28 3.65 -16.86
CA LYS A 534 1.09 4.13 -15.48
C LYS A 534 0.87 2.98 -14.51
N GLU A 535 0.03 2.02 -14.87
CA GLU A 535 -0.26 0.83 -14.06
C GLU A 535 0.99 -0.05 -13.87
N ARG A 536 1.83 -0.19 -14.91
CA ARG A 536 3.16 -0.81 -14.82
C ARG A 536 4.13 -0.06 -13.91
N GLN A 537 4.14 1.27 -13.94
CA GLN A 537 4.99 2.08 -13.05
C GLN A 537 4.55 1.96 -11.59
N GLU A 538 3.24 2.00 -11.33
CA GLU A 538 2.67 1.80 -9.99
C GLU A 538 2.87 0.35 -9.50
N PHE A 539 2.73 -0.66 -10.38
CA PHE A 539 3.09 -2.05 -10.06
C PHE A 539 4.56 -2.19 -9.65
N GLN A 540 5.50 -1.60 -10.41
CA GLN A 540 6.91 -1.62 -10.02
C GLN A 540 7.18 -0.82 -8.73
N ARG A 541 6.41 0.23 -8.44
CA ARG A 541 6.51 0.97 -7.17
C ARG A 541 6.10 0.08 -6.01
N VAL A 542 4.91 -0.54 -6.10
CA VAL A 542 4.37 -1.49 -5.12
C VAL A 542 5.27 -2.73 -4.96
N GLU A 543 5.89 -3.23 -6.02
CA GLU A 543 6.81 -4.36 -5.95
C GLU A 543 8.11 -3.99 -5.20
N ARG A 544 8.69 -2.81 -5.44
CA ARG A 544 9.82 -2.30 -4.66
C ARG A 544 9.45 -2.02 -3.21
N GLU A 545 8.26 -1.47 -2.96
CA GLU A 545 7.74 -1.25 -1.59
C GLU A 545 7.53 -2.60 -0.86
N ARG A 546 6.99 -3.62 -1.54
CA ARG A 546 6.86 -5.01 -1.04
C ARG A 546 8.23 -5.61 -0.68
N GLU A 547 9.25 -5.41 -1.50
CA GLU A 547 10.60 -5.92 -1.22
C GLU A 547 11.27 -5.20 -0.05
N ASN A 548 11.15 -3.87 0.03
CA ASN A 548 11.62 -3.09 1.17
C ASN A 548 10.94 -3.55 2.48
N LEU A 549 9.61 -3.64 2.49
CA LEU A 549 8.83 -4.12 3.64
C LEU A 549 9.18 -5.57 4.02
N LYS A 550 9.52 -6.43 3.05
CA LYS A 550 9.97 -7.80 3.29
C LYS A 550 11.37 -7.83 3.93
N ALA A 551 12.28 -6.96 3.49
CA ALA A 551 13.60 -6.81 4.09
C ALA A 551 13.53 -6.21 5.51
N GLU A 552 12.68 -5.20 5.73
CA GLU A 552 12.40 -4.65 7.06
C GLU A 552 11.76 -5.70 7.98
N LEU A 553 10.76 -6.45 7.51
CA LEU A 553 10.16 -7.55 8.27
C LEU A 553 11.20 -8.61 8.66
N GLN A 554 12.12 -8.95 7.75
CA GLN A 554 13.20 -9.90 8.03
C GLN A 554 14.18 -9.35 9.07
N LYS A 555 14.57 -8.07 8.97
CA LYS A 555 15.41 -7.38 9.95
C LYS A 555 14.75 -7.31 11.33
N MET A 556 13.48 -6.95 11.40
CA MET A 556 12.71 -6.90 12.66
C MET A 556 12.53 -8.29 13.27
N ARG A 557 12.33 -9.34 12.46
CA ARG A 557 12.31 -10.74 12.93
C ARG A 557 13.66 -11.18 13.49
N GLN A 558 14.76 -10.82 12.83
CA GLN A 558 16.10 -11.12 13.32
C GLN A 558 16.38 -10.39 14.64
N GLN A 559 16.05 -9.10 14.74
CA GLN A 559 16.18 -8.35 15.99
C GLN A 559 15.32 -8.95 17.11
N ALA A 560 14.08 -9.36 16.83
CA ALA A 560 13.23 -10.04 17.81
C ALA A 560 13.81 -11.39 18.27
N GLN A 561 14.44 -12.14 17.36
CA GLN A 561 15.13 -13.40 17.69
C GLN A 561 16.40 -13.15 18.52
N GLU A 562 17.18 -12.12 18.20
CA GLU A 562 18.36 -11.70 18.96
C GLU A 562 17.98 -11.21 20.38
N THR A 563 16.89 -10.45 20.53
CA THR A 563 16.37 -10.04 21.84
C THR A 563 15.81 -11.20 22.64
N ASN A 564 15.11 -12.16 22.00
CA ASN A 564 14.63 -13.35 22.70
C ASN A 564 15.80 -14.21 23.21
N GLN A 565 16.84 -14.41 22.39
CA GLN A 565 18.07 -15.10 22.82
C GLN A 565 18.84 -14.35 23.91
N PHE A 566 18.69 -13.02 24.00
CA PHE A 566 19.22 -12.24 25.12
C PHE A 566 18.39 -12.45 26.40
N ILE A 567 17.06 -12.43 26.29
CA ILE A 567 16.14 -12.71 27.40
C ILE A 567 16.35 -14.14 27.94
N GLU A 568 16.42 -15.16 27.09
CA GLU A 568 16.67 -16.55 27.49
C GLU A 568 17.99 -16.70 28.28
N LYS A 569 19.03 -15.93 27.93
CA LYS A 569 20.30 -15.88 28.66
C LYS A 569 20.16 -15.17 30.01
N GLN A 570 19.48 -14.02 30.06
CA GLN A 570 19.21 -13.31 31.30
C GLN A 570 18.34 -14.13 32.26
N GLU A 571 17.32 -14.85 31.78
CA GLU A 571 16.53 -15.79 32.57
C GLU A 571 17.38 -16.98 33.07
N ALA A 572 18.37 -17.43 32.30
CA ALA A 572 19.30 -18.47 32.75
C ALA A 572 20.26 -17.94 33.85
N GLU A 573 20.81 -16.74 33.68
CA GLU A 573 21.63 -16.05 34.68
C GLU A 573 20.82 -15.75 35.96
N GLU A 574 19.56 -15.31 35.84
CA GLU A 574 18.67 -15.11 36.98
C GLU A 574 18.42 -16.42 37.75
N ARG A 575 18.17 -17.54 37.05
CA ARG A 575 17.99 -18.86 37.68
C ARG A 575 19.26 -19.34 38.39
N GLU A 576 20.44 -19.10 37.82
CA GLU A 576 21.72 -19.44 38.47
C GLU A 576 21.94 -18.56 39.73
N LEU A 577 21.67 -17.25 39.64
CA LEU A 577 21.76 -16.33 40.77
C LEU A 577 20.76 -16.63 41.89
N LEU A 578 19.49 -16.93 41.56
CA LEU A 578 18.46 -17.33 42.54
C LEU A 578 18.85 -18.63 43.26
N LYS A 579 19.45 -19.58 42.55
CA LYS A 579 20.00 -20.81 43.15
C LYS A 579 21.16 -20.50 44.10
N ILE A 580 22.13 -19.65 43.69
CA ILE A 580 23.24 -19.22 44.55
C ILE A 580 22.72 -18.50 45.82
N ILE A 581 21.69 -17.65 45.69
CA ILE A 581 21.04 -16.99 46.82
C ILE A 581 20.38 -18.02 47.75
N ALA A 582 19.67 -19.01 47.22
CA ALA A 582 19.04 -20.07 48.02
C ALA A 582 20.07 -20.95 48.75
N GLU A 583 21.19 -21.29 48.11
CA GLU A 583 22.31 -22.02 48.73
C GLU A 583 22.97 -21.19 49.84
N ALA A 584 23.21 -19.89 49.61
CA ALA A 584 23.77 -18.98 50.61
C ALA A 584 22.82 -18.75 51.80
N ASP A 585 21.51 -18.65 51.57
CA ASP A 585 20.51 -18.52 52.63
C ASP A 585 20.39 -19.81 53.47
N ALA A 586 20.47 -20.98 52.83
CA ALA A 586 20.49 -22.28 53.51
C ALA A 586 21.74 -22.44 54.39
N GLU A 587 22.92 -22.07 53.87
CA GLU A 587 24.19 -22.11 54.61
C GLU A 587 24.20 -21.07 55.76
N ARG A 588 23.65 -19.86 55.56
CA ARG A 588 23.45 -18.89 56.65
C ARG A 588 22.54 -19.45 57.75
N ILE A 589 21.48 -20.17 57.40
CA ILE A 589 20.59 -20.84 58.37
C ILE A 589 21.33 -21.96 59.11
N ARG A 590 22.20 -22.71 58.43
CA ARG A 590 23.06 -23.73 59.03
C ARG A 590 24.04 -23.12 60.03
N GLN A 591 24.84 -22.15 59.61
CA GLN A 591 25.83 -21.47 60.46
C GLN A 591 25.18 -20.81 61.68
N LYS A 592 23.95 -20.28 61.54
CA LYS A 592 23.19 -19.77 62.70
C LYS A 592 22.85 -20.89 63.70
N LYS A 593 22.42 -22.08 63.23
CA LYS A 593 22.14 -23.23 64.12
C LYS A 593 23.40 -23.71 64.83
N GLU A 594 24.53 -23.81 64.12
CA GLU A 594 25.82 -24.20 64.69
C GLU A 594 26.31 -23.16 65.72
N LEU A 595 26.15 -21.86 65.44
CA LEU A 595 26.47 -20.78 66.38
C LEU A 595 25.55 -20.77 67.62
N ASP A 596 24.26 -21.05 67.46
CA ASP A 596 23.33 -21.16 68.59
C ASP A 596 23.56 -22.46 69.40
N GLN A 597 24.06 -23.55 68.79
CA GLN A 597 24.56 -24.73 69.50
C GLN A 597 25.81 -24.38 70.35
N VAL A 598 26.82 -23.72 69.77
CA VAL A 598 28.03 -23.30 70.49
C VAL A 598 27.71 -22.32 71.63
N ARG A 599 26.68 -21.47 71.48
CA ARG A 599 26.16 -20.64 72.59
C ARG A 599 25.58 -21.51 73.72
N ASN A 600 24.75 -22.49 73.40
CA ASN A 600 24.17 -23.39 74.40
C ASN A 600 25.24 -24.22 75.12
N GLU A 601 26.27 -24.69 74.41
CA GLU A 601 27.42 -25.38 75.00
C GLU A 601 28.23 -24.46 75.92
N ARG A 602 28.55 -23.24 75.47
CA ARG A 602 29.22 -22.20 76.27
C ARG A 602 28.44 -21.91 77.56
N ASP A 603 27.12 -21.79 77.47
CA ASP A 603 26.27 -21.42 78.61
C ASP A 603 26.07 -22.58 79.59
N LEU A 604 26.02 -23.82 79.08
CA LEU A 604 26.08 -25.05 79.89
C LEU A 604 27.43 -25.16 80.61
N LEU A 605 28.55 -24.96 79.91
CA LEU A 605 29.89 -24.97 80.50
C LEU A 605 30.08 -23.82 81.50
N GLY A 606 29.55 -22.64 81.22
CA GLY A 606 29.53 -21.50 82.15
C GLY A 606 28.76 -21.81 83.42
N MET A 607 27.57 -22.42 83.32
CA MET A 607 26.80 -22.88 84.48
C MET A 607 27.54 -23.98 85.28
N GLN A 608 28.22 -24.91 84.59
CA GLN A 608 29.05 -25.91 85.26
C GLN A 608 30.24 -25.26 85.98
N LEU A 609 30.92 -24.29 85.35
CA LEU A 609 32.03 -23.55 85.94
C LEU A 609 31.59 -22.77 87.19
N MET A 610 30.44 -22.07 87.14
CA MET A 610 29.89 -21.37 88.31
C MET A 610 29.63 -22.34 89.46
N LYS A 611 28.94 -23.46 89.21
CA LYS A 611 28.68 -24.50 90.23
C LYS A 611 29.97 -25.11 90.80
N ARG A 612 31.03 -25.23 90.00
CA ARG A 612 32.36 -25.68 90.47
C ARG A 612 33.06 -24.60 91.30
N ASN A 613 32.97 -23.34 90.92
CA ASN A 613 33.53 -22.21 91.67
C ASN A 613 32.80 -22.01 93.01
N GLU A 614 31.47 -22.16 93.05
CA GLU A 614 30.67 -22.17 94.28
C GLU A 614 31.10 -23.30 95.22
N ALA A 615 31.21 -24.53 94.71
CA ALA A 615 31.70 -25.67 95.49
C ALA A 615 33.15 -25.48 95.99
N LEU A 616 34.00 -24.84 95.20
CA LEU A 616 35.39 -24.54 95.53
C LEU A 616 35.50 -23.40 96.57
N ALA A 617 34.63 -22.39 96.52
CA ALA A 617 34.51 -21.36 97.56
C ALA A 617 34.02 -21.95 98.89
N LEU A 618 33.01 -22.84 98.85
CA LEU A 618 32.55 -23.59 100.02
C LEU A 618 33.67 -24.48 100.62
N LEU A 619 34.51 -25.08 99.78
CA LEU A 619 35.70 -25.82 100.23
C LEU A 619 36.75 -24.90 100.87
N TYR A 620 37.02 -23.72 100.31
CA TYR A 620 37.94 -22.76 100.92
C TYR A 620 37.46 -22.23 102.27
N GLU A 621 36.18 -21.87 102.40
CA GLU A 621 35.63 -21.48 103.72
C GLU A 621 35.66 -22.65 104.71
N LYS A 622 35.41 -23.89 104.26
CA LYS A 622 35.57 -25.08 105.11
C LYS A 622 37.01 -25.28 105.58
N ILE A 623 38.00 -25.12 104.69
CA ILE A 623 39.44 -25.19 105.04
C ILE A 623 39.82 -24.08 106.01
N LYS A 624 39.34 -22.85 105.79
CA LYS A 624 39.56 -21.67 106.64
C LYS A 624 38.95 -21.84 108.03
N ILE A 625 37.75 -22.42 108.13
CA ILE A 625 37.12 -22.82 109.41
C ILE A 625 37.95 -23.92 110.09
N GLN A 626 38.34 -24.97 109.37
CA GLN A 626 39.17 -26.05 109.93
C GLN A 626 40.53 -25.55 110.42
N HIS A 627 41.19 -24.65 109.69
CA HIS A 627 42.45 -24.03 110.11
C HIS A 627 42.26 -23.11 111.34
N SER A 628 41.15 -22.36 111.42
CA SER A 628 40.81 -21.58 112.62
C SER A 628 40.56 -22.47 113.85
N ILE A 629 39.92 -23.63 113.67
CA ILE A 629 39.72 -24.63 114.73
C ILE A 629 41.06 -25.27 115.13
N MET A 630 41.90 -25.62 114.17
CA MET A 630 43.22 -26.20 114.42
C MET A 630 44.12 -25.24 115.19
N ASN A 631 44.24 -23.98 114.76
CA ASN A 631 45.03 -22.97 115.46
C ASN A 631 44.52 -22.71 116.89
N LYS A 632 43.20 -22.78 117.14
CA LYS A 632 42.63 -22.73 118.50
C LYS A 632 43.01 -23.96 119.32
N GLY A 633 42.98 -25.15 118.72
CA GLY A 633 43.44 -26.39 119.34
C GLY A 633 44.92 -26.36 119.68
N ASP A 634 45.77 -25.83 118.78
CA ASP A 634 47.20 -25.67 118.99
C ASP A 634 47.50 -24.68 120.13
N ILE A 635 46.78 -23.56 120.21
CA ILE A 635 46.88 -22.62 121.34
C ILE A 635 46.52 -23.32 122.65
N GLN A 636 45.36 -23.99 122.72
CA GLN A 636 44.91 -24.71 123.91
C GLN A 636 45.86 -25.85 124.30
N TYR A 637 46.45 -26.55 123.32
CA TYR A 637 47.44 -27.59 123.57
C TYR A 637 48.74 -27.02 124.13
N ASN A 638 49.22 -25.89 123.60
CA ASN A 638 50.39 -25.20 124.14
C ASN A 638 50.16 -24.63 125.54
N GLU A 639 48.96 -24.10 125.84
CA GLU A 639 48.53 -23.73 127.20
C GLU A 639 48.64 -24.95 128.15
N ARG A 640 48.15 -26.13 127.75
CA ARG A 640 48.28 -27.36 128.56
C ARG A 640 49.72 -27.88 128.66
N LEU A 641 50.58 -27.65 127.67
CA LEU A 641 52.00 -27.97 127.79
C LEU A 641 52.71 -27.06 128.81
N GLU A 642 52.36 -25.77 128.87
CA GLU A 642 52.91 -24.85 129.87
C GLU A 642 52.31 -25.11 131.26
N ASP A 643 51.02 -25.42 131.41
CA ASP A 643 50.44 -25.96 132.66
C ASP A 643 51.26 -27.16 133.17
N ILE A 644 51.50 -28.14 132.30
CA ILE A 644 52.29 -29.34 132.61
C ILE A 644 53.74 -28.99 132.98
N ARG A 645 54.32 -27.95 132.37
CA ARG A 645 55.68 -27.47 132.68
C ARG A 645 55.73 -26.78 134.04
N LEU A 646 54.74 -25.93 134.36
CA LEU A 646 54.59 -25.26 135.65
C LEU A 646 54.37 -26.29 136.78
N LEU A 647 53.50 -27.28 136.57
CA LEU A 647 53.32 -28.41 137.48
C LEU A 647 54.61 -29.24 137.65
N LYS A 648 55.37 -29.49 136.58
CA LYS A 648 56.69 -30.15 136.67
C LYS A 648 57.73 -29.30 137.42
N LEU A 649 57.65 -27.97 137.37
CA LEU A 649 58.50 -27.05 138.14
C LEU A 649 58.09 -27.04 139.63
N GLU A 650 56.80 -26.99 139.95
CA GLU A 650 56.32 -27.05 141.33
C GLU A 650 56.61 -28.42 141.97
N ILE A 651 56.46 -29.53 141.24
CA ILE A 651 56.92 -30.86 141.69
C ILE A 651 58.44 -30.87 141.96
N LYS A 652 59.26 -30.18 141.15
CA LYS A 652 60.70 -30.04 141.43
C LYS A 652 60.97 -29.16 142.66
N LYS A 653 60.19 -28.11 142.89
CA LYS A 653 60.25 -27.25 144.08
C LYS A 653 59.89 -28.02 145.34
N GLN A 654 58.73 -28.68 145.39
CA GLN A 654 58.30 -29.50 146.52
C GLN A 654 59.25 -30.68 146.81
N ARG A 655 59.86 -31.28 145.77
CA ARG A 655 60.94 -32.28 145.95
C ARG A 655 62.22 -31.67 146.55
N ARG A 656 62.59 -30.44 146.19
CA ARG A 656 63.71 -29.72 146.82
C ARG A 656 63.40 -29.37 148.27
N GLU A 657 62.22 -28.82 148.54
CA GLU A 657 61.73 -28.51 149.89
C GLU A 657 61.74 -29.78 150.77
N LYS A 658 61.14 -30.89 150.30
CA LYS A 658 61.21 -32.19 150.99
C LYS A 658 62.64 -32.66 151.25
N ASN A 659 63.56 -32.50 150.30
CA ASN A 659 64.96 -32.89 150.49
C ASN A 659 65.70 -31.97 151.49
N ILE A 660 65.32 -30.69 151.59
CA ILE A 660 65.83 -29.77 152.62
C ILE A 660 65.27 -30.15 153.99
N LEU A 661 63.97 -30.40 154.10
CA LEU A 661 63.36 -30.88 155.36
C LEU A 661 63.95 -32.23 155.80
N ASN A 662 64.19 -33.17 154.88
CA ASN A 662 64.85 -34.44 155.24
C ASN A 662 66.27 -34.22 155.80
N LYS A 663 67.01 -33.21 155.33
CA LYS A 663 68.31 -32.83 155.89
C LYS A 663 68.18 -32.13 157.25
N THR A 664 67.17 -31.29 157.46
CA THR A 664 66.95 -30.73 158.81
C THR A 664 66.50 -31.81 159.79
N VAL A 665 65.82 -32.87 159.34
CA VAL A 665 65.47 -34.05 160.15
C VAL A 665 66.70 -34.88 160.54
N SER A 666 67.68 -35.12 159.65
CA SER A 666 68.92 -35.82 160.07
C SER A 666 69.66 -35.07 161.18
N ASN A 667 69.70 -33.73 161.08
CA ASN A 667 70.34 -32.89 162.09
C ASN A 667 69.62 -32.94 163.46
N VAL A 668 68.38 -33.45 163.55
CA VAL A 668 67.69 -33.65 164.84
C VAL A 668 68.34 -34.76 165.67
N GLU A 669 68.97 -35.75 165.03
CA GLU A 669 69.70 -36.80 165.77
C GLU A 669 71.03 -36.26 166.32
N ASP A 670 71.78 -35.48 165.53
CA ASP A 670 72.99 -34.81 166.03
C ASP A 670 72.66 -33.82 167.16
N LEU A 671 71.62 -32.98 166.99
CA LEU A 671 71.14 -32.06 168.04
C LEU A 671 70.64 -32.81 169.28
N ARG A 672 70.08 -34.03 169.14
CA ARG A 672 69.75 -34.89 170.30
C ARG A 672 71.02 -35.38 171.00
N HIS A 673 72.06 -35.76 170.27
CA HIS A 673 73.34 -36.15 170.86
C HIS A 673 74.04 -34.97 171.54
N GLU A 674 73.99 -33.76 170.97
CA GLU A 674 74.44 -32.53 171.64
C GLU A 674 73.62 -32.24 172.90
N VAL A 675 72.28 -32.37 172.85
CA VAL A 675 71.43 -32.20 174.04
C VAL A 675 71.76 -33.25 175.12
N PHE A 676 71.97 -34.52 174.78
CA PHE A 676 72.41 -35.53 175.75
C PHE A 676 73.82 -35.27 176.28
N HIS A 677 74.74 -34.80 175.43
CA HIS A 677 76.09 -34.40 175.85
C HIS A 677 76.02 -33.22 176.83
N MET A 678 75.33 -32.14 176.46
CA MET A 678 75.12 -30.96 177.28
C MET A 678 74.34 -31.27 178.55
N GLN A 679 73.39 -32.21 178.54
CA GLN A 679 72.74 -32.71 179.76
C GLN A 679 73.71 -33.48 180.66
N ARG A 680 74.62 -34.27 180.11
CA ARG A 680 75.64 -35.03 180.88
C ARG A 680 76.71 -34.10 181.45
N GLU A 681 77.21 -33.14 180.66
CA GLU A 681 78.14 -32.12 181.14
C GLU A 681 77.45 -31.16 182.13
N LEU A 682 76.17 -30.82 181.94
CA LEU A 682 75.35 -30.12 182.96
C LEU A 682 75.14 -30.98 184.22
N LEU A 683 75.08 -32.32 184.12
CA LEU A 683 74.99 -33.18 185.31
C LEU A 683 76.33 -33.21 186.07
N LYS A 684 77.47 -33.29 185.36
CA LYS A 684 78.80 -33.12 185.95
C LYS A 684 78.93 -31.75 186.60
N GLU A 685 78.62 -30.68 185.89
CA GLU A 685 78.72 -29.30 186.40
C GLU A 685 77.67 -29.00 187.47
N ARG A 686 76.52 -29.69 187.53
CA ARG A 686 75.64 -29.65 188.72
C ARG A 686 76.19 -30.41 189.92
N THR A 687 76.97 -31.46 189.68
CA THR A 687 77.65 -32.22 190.75
C THR A 687 78.86 -31.44 191.27
N ARG A 688 79.58 -30.77 190.36
CA ARG A 688 80.68 -29.83 190.64
C ARG A 688 80.17 -28.56 191.31
N CYS A 689 79.09 -27.96 190.80
CA CYS A 689 78.41 -26.84 191.46
C CYS A 689 77.88 -27.26 192.82
N ARG A 690 77.37 -28.48 193.05
CA ARG A 690 77.06 -28.90 194.43
C ARG A 690 78.28 -28.94 195.34
N ALA A 691 79.37 -29.57 194.92
CA ALA A 691 80.62 -29.56 195.70
C ALA A 691 81.16 -28.13 195.92
N LEU A 692 81.02 -27.25 194.92
CA LEU A 692 81.39 -25.84 195.01
C LEU A 692 80.34 -24.97 195.72
N GLU A 693 79.09 -25.40 195.89
CA GLU A 693 78.02 -24.75 196.68
C GLU A 693 78.16 -25.14 198.15
N ASP A 694 78.61 -26.36 198.44
CA ASP A 694 79.07 -26.77 199.77
C ASP A 694 80.33 -25.97 200.19
N GLU A 695 81.23 -25.62 199.25
CA GLU A 695 82.34 -24.68 199.50
C GLU A 695 81.90 -23.19 199.51
N LEU A 696 81.00 -22.77 198.60
CA LEU A 696 80.41 -21.42 198.56
C LEU A 696 79.27 -21.22 199.59
N GLY A 697 79.17 -22.11 200.57
CA GLY A 697 78.58 -21.82 201.88
C GLY A 697 79.24 -20.60 202.56
N ASN A 698 80.41 -20.15 202.09
CA ASN A 698 80.89 -18.78 202.22
C ASN A 698 80.86 -18.01 200.86
N PRO A 699 80.38 -16.74 200.79
CA PRO A 699 79.78 -16.14 199.57
C PRO A 699 80.75 -15.34 198.65
N LEU A 700 80.43 -14.95 197.38
CA LEU A 700 79.60 -13.77 196.98
C LEU A 700 79.40 -13.57 195.43
N ASN A 701 78.16 -13.29 194.97
CA ASN A 701 77.65 -12.37 193.88
C ASN A 701 78.31 -12.19 192.44
N VAL A 702 77.68 -11.64 191.36
CA VAL A 702 76.31 -11.70 190.70
C VAL A 702 76.18 -10.85 189.36
N HIS A 703 75.53 -11.37 188.28
CA HIS A 703 74.84 -10.76 187.07
C HIS A 703 75.48 -9.93 185.88
N ARG A 704 74.96 -10.12 184.61
CA ARG A 704 74.25 -9.15 183.65
C ARG A 704 74.60 -9.12 182.10
N TRP A 705 73.74 -8.49 181.24
CA TRP A 705 73.75 -8.35 179.73
C TRP A 705 73.15 -6.99 179.19
N ARG A 706 73.43 -6.53 177.91
CA ARG A 706 72.48 -5.79 176.98
C ARG A 706 72.96 -5.46 175.50
N LYS A 707 72.10 -4.80 174.66
CA LYS A 707 72.19 -4.42 173.21
C LYS A 707 71.12 -3.33 172.83
N LEU A 708 71.10 -2.68 171.63
CA LEU A 708 69.93 -1.99 170.97
C LEU A 708 70.16 -1.49 169.49
N GLU A 709 69.15 -0.86 168.82
CA GLU A 709 68.98 -0.65 167.34
C GLU A 709 68.30 0.71 166.86
N ALA A 710 68.22 1.05 165.54
CA ALA A 710 67.75 2.33 164.87
C ALA A 710 67.47 2.19 163.31
N SER A 711 67.12 3.15 162.39
CA SER A 711 66.17 4.32 162.24
C SER A 711 66.23 4.98 160.79
N ASP A 712 65.16 5.53 160.13
CA ASP A 712 65.18 6.09 158.71
C ASP A 712 63.97 7.04 158.24
N PRO A 713 64.01 7.84 157.11
CA PRO A 713 62.95 8.77 156.55
C PRO A 713 62.43 8.40 155.09
N SER A 714 61.91 9.19 154.07
CA SER A 714 61.51 10.60 153.69
C SER A 714 60.53 10.62 152.45
N SER A 715 60.01 11.76 151.85
CA SER A 715 59.11 11.73 150.62
C SER A 715 58.76 12.95 149.68
N PHE A 716 58.78 14.25 150.05
CA PHE A 716 57.94 15.30 149.36
C PHE A 716 58.19 15.61 147.86
N GLU A 717 59.42 15.53 147.36
CA GLU A 717 59.82 16.15 146.08
C GLU A 717 59.22 15.51 144.81
N LEU A 718 58.81 14.23 144.86
CA LEU A 718 58.30 13.51 143.68
C LEU A 718 57.01 14.12 143.12
N ILE A 719 56.16 14.69 143.98
CA ILE A 719 54.77 15.01 143.63
C ILE A 719 54.67 16.20 142.67
N GLN A 720 55.48 17.26 142.86
CA GLN A 720 55.44 18.45 141.99
C GLN A 720 55.80 18.12 140.53
N LYS A 721 56.64 17.10 140.29
CA LYS A 721 57.16 16.76 138.96
C LYS A 721 56.12 16.08 138.06
N ILE A 722 55.04 15.55 138.64
CA ILE A 722 53.96 14.85 137.91
C ILE A 722 52.99 15.86 137.26
N HIS A 723 52.56 16.88 138.01
CA HIS A 723 51.54 17.87 137.59
C HIS A 723 52.00 18.87 136.50
N SER A 724 53.29 18.90 136.14
CA SER A 724 53.80 19.69 135.01
C SER A 724 53.79 18.90 133.70
N LEU A 725 54.12 17.60 133.74
CA LEU A 725 54.15 16.71 132.59
C LEU A 725 52.74 16.47 132.01
N GLN A 726 51.75 16.22 132.88
CA GLN A 726 50.37 15.94 132.44
C GLN A 726 49.75 17.08 131.60
N ARG A 727 49.94 18.35 132.01
CA ARG A 727 49.43 19.51 131.26
C ARG A 727 50.09 19.68 129.89
N ARG A 728 51.37 19.29 129.74
CA ARG A 728 52.09 19.35 128.46
C ARG A 728 51.65 18.26 127.48
N LEU A 729 51.18 17.11 127.99
CA LEU A 729 50.66 16.01 127.18
C LEU A 729 49.29 16.31 126.55
N ILE A 730 48.38 16.91 127.32
CA ILE A 730 47.01 17.25 126.87
C ILE A 730 47.06 18.25 125.70
N ALA A 731 47.86 19.32 125.82
CA ALA A 731 47.98 20.33 124.75
C ALA A 731 48.48 19.73 123.42
N LYS A 732 49.39 18.75 123.47
CA LYS A 732 49.90 18.09 122.26
C LYS A 732 48.99 17.02 121.67
N THR A 733 48.02 16.50 122.41
CA THR A 733 47.02 15.58 121.85
C THR A 733 45.93 16.32 121.06
N GLN A 734 45.54 17.53 121.46
CA GLN A 734 44.60 18.35 120.68
C GLN A 734 45.19 18.78 119.31
N GLU A 735 46.45 19.20 119.26
CA GLU A 735 47.12 19.62 118.02
C GLU A 735 47.28 18.49 116.98
N VAL A 736 47.18 17.22 117.40
CA VAL A 736 47.16 16.06 116.49
C VAL A 736 45.78 15.89 115.87
N VAL A 737 44.72 15.91 116.69
CA VAL A 737 43.33 15.74 116.24
C VAL A 737 42.91 16.82 115.23
N GLU A 738 43.33 18.07 115.44
CA GLU A 738 43.08 19.18 114.48
C GLU A 738 43.74 18.93 113.11
N LYS A 739 44.90 18.26 113.08
CA LYS A 739 45.64 17.96 111.85
C LYS A 739 45.09 16.73 111.12
N GLU A 740 44.60 15.73 111.84
CA GLU A 740 43.89 14.58 111.27
C GLU A 740 42.58 15.02 110.60
N LEU A 741 41.84 15.94 111.22
CA LEU A 741 40.61 16.51 110.66
C LEU A 741 40.84 17.27 109.33
N MET A 742 41.88 18.12 109.26
CA MET A 742 42.24 18.77 107.99
C MET A 742 42.66 17.76 106.90
N LEU A 743 43.30 16.65 107.28
CA LEU A 743 43.72 15.61 106.34
C LEU A 743 42.50 14.94 105.69
N GLN A 744 41.50 14.57 106.50
CA GLN A 744 40.25 13.97 106.01
C GLN A 744 39.48 14.88 105.03
N GLU A 745 39.40 16.20 105.31
CA GLU A 745 38.77 17.15 104.37
C GLU A 745 39.52 17.23 103.03
N LYS A 746 40.86 17.22 103.05
CA LYS A 746 41.66 17.28 101.81
C LYS A 746 41.58 15.98 101.02
N GLU A 747 41.54 14.83 101.67
CA GLU A 747 41.32 13.54 101.00
C GLU A 747 39.92 13.47 100.37
N ARG A 748 38.87 13.95 101.06
CA ARG A 748 37.50 13.99 100.51
C ARG A 748 37.43 14.87 99.25
N LEU A 749 37.99 16.08 99.31
CA LEU A 749 38.08 16.99 98.16
C LEU A 749 38.89 16.39 96.99
N TYR A 750 39.98 15.67 97.26
CA TYR A 750 40.77 15.01 96.23
C TYR A 750 39.98 13.90 95.52
N VAL A 751 39.20 13.11 96.26
CA VAL A 751 38.32 12.07 95.69
C VAL A 751 37.18 12.69 94.88
N GLU A 752 36.54 13.76 95.37
CA GLU A 752 35.48 14.49 94.66
C GLU A 752 35.99 15.07 93.32
N LEU A 753 37.13 15.76 93.33
CA LEU A 753 37.79 16.28 92.12
C LEU A 753 38.17 15.16 91.13
N LYS A 754 38.68 14.03 91.63
CA LYS A 754 39.04 12.87 90.80
C LYS A 754 37.81 12.20 90.17
N HIS A 755 36.66 12.23 90.84
CA HIS A 755 35.39 11.72 90.29
C HIS A 755 34.82 12.66 89.22
N ILE A 756 34.91 13.98 89.41
CA ILE A 756 34.49 14.99 88.40
C ILE A 756 35.37 14.90 87.15
N LEU A 757 36.69 14.80 87.29
CA LEU A 757 37.62 14.63 86.17
C LEU A 757 37.40 13.32 85.39
N ALA A 758 36.94 12.26 86.06
CA ALA A 758 36.61 10.99 85.41
C ALA A 758 35.29 11.03 84.60
N GLN A 759 34.45 12.06 84.76
CA GLN A 759 33.19 12.21 84.02
C GLN A 759 33.27 13.19 82.84
N GLN A 760 34.38 13.93 82.66
CA GLN A 760 34.54 14.80 81.50
C GLN A 760 35.17 14.04 80.31
N PRO A 761 34.51 13.99 79.13
CA PRO A 761 35.12 13.42 77.93
C PRO A 761 36.30 14.29 77.49
N GLY A 762 37.44 13.66 77.19
CA GLY A 762 38.63 14.37 76.69
C GLY A 762 38.37 15.12 75.37
N PRO A 763 39.19 16.12 75.02
CA PRO A 763 38.93 17.01 73.87
C PRO A 763 38.72 16.26 72.55
N GLU A 764 39.50 15.21 72.31
CA GLU A 764 39.38 14.34 71.13
C GLU A 764 38.01 13.62 71.04
N ALA A 765 37.39 13.32 72.19
CA ALA A 765 36.04 12.74 72.24
C ALA A 765 34.96 13.81 72.00
N VAL A 766 35.18 15.06 72.41
CA VAL A 766 34.28 16.19 72.14
C VAL A 766 34.26 16.53 70.64
N GLU A 767 35.42 16.53 69.98
CA GLU A 767 35.50 16.71 68.52
C GLU A 767 34.79 15.58 67.76
N LYS A 768 35.02 14.32 68.14
CA LYS A 768 34.29 13.17 67.57
C LYS A 768 32.78 13.29 67.78
N LEU A 769 32.33 13.79 68.93
CA LEU A 769 30.92 14.07 69.20
C LEU A 769 30.36 15.17 68.29
N GLN A 770 31.10 16.25 68.01
CA GLN A 770 30.69 17.28 67.04
C GLN A 770 30.59 16.72 65.61
N VAL A 771 31.56 15.90 65.18
CA VAL A 771 31.53 15.24 63.87
C VAL A 771 30.30 14.34 63.75
N TYR A 772 30.08 13.44 64.72
CA TYR A 772 28.90 12.57 64.72
C TYR A 772 27.59 13.36 64.80
N GLN A 773 27.52 14.49 65.51
CA GLN A 773 26.33 15.35 65.49
C GLN A 773 26.09 16.01 64.12
N ARG A 774 27.13 16.38 63.37
CA ARG A 774 26.98 16.88 61.99
C ARG A 774 26.47 15.77 61.07
N THR A 775 27.13 14.61 61.07
CA THR A 775 26.72 13.45 60.25
C THR A 775 25.31 12.97 60.59
N LEU A 776 24.91 12.98 61.87
CA LEU A 776 23.56 12.64 62.31
C LEU A 776 22.52 13.66 61.82
N ARG A 777 22.83 14.96 61.82
CA ARG A 777 21.95 16.00 61.25
C ARG A 777 21.80 15.85 59.74
N GLU A 778 22.87 15.56 59.02
CA GLU A 778 22.86 15.29 57.58
C GLU A 778 22.06 14.03 57.24
N LYS A 779 22.27 12.93 57.98
CA LYS A 779 21.49 11.69 57.82
C LYS A 779 20.02 11.87 58.20
N THR A 780 19.71 12.70 59.20
CA THR A 780 18.33 13.09 59.54
C THR A 780 17.70 13.94 58.43
N LYS A 781 18.47 14.80 57.76
CA LYS A 781 17.99 15.56 56.59
C LYS A 781 17.74 14.65 55.38
N GLN A 782 18.61 13.68 55.12
CA GLN A 782 18.41 12.64 54.09
C GLN A 782 17.18 11.77 54.40
N LEU A 783 16.99 11.34 55.65
CA LEU A 783 15.79 10.62 56.09
C LEU A 783 14.52 11.44 55.86
N LYS A 784 14.51 12.74 56.18
CA LYS A 784 13.34 13.60 55.92
C LYS A 784 12.99 13.76 54.43
N VAL A 785 13.98 13.70 53.54
CA VAL A 785 13.74 13.68 52.08
C VAL A 785 13.14 12.32 51.68
N LEU A 786 13.76 11.22 52.10
CA LEU A 786 13.25 9.86 51.85
C LEU A 786 11.84 9.61 52.42
N THR A 787 11.49 10.20 53.57
CA THR A 787 10.12 10.15 54.10
C THR A 787 9.15 10.99 53.26
N ALA A 788 9.57 12.14 52.72
CA ALA A 788 8.73 12.92 51.81
C ALA A 788 8.51 12.20 50.46
N GLU A 789 9.54 11.55 49.93
CA GLU A 789 9.48 10.70 48.74
C GLU A 789 8.59 9.47 48.97
N LEU A 790 8.74 8.79 50.11
CA LEU A 790 7.87 7.67 50.52
C LEU A 790 6.41 8.11 50.62
N ASN A 791 6.11 9.18 51.35
CA ASN A 791 4.75 9.70 51.50
C ASN A 791 4.13 10.11 50.14
N MET A 792 4.94 10.61 49.20
CA MET A 792 4.48 10.92 47.84
C MET A 792 4.10 9.64 47.07
N HIS A 793 4.90 8.58 47.19
CA HIS A 793 4.61 7.29 46.57
C HIS A 793 3.45 6.53 47.25
N GLU A 794 3.26 6.71 48.57
CA GLU A 794 2.08 6.21 49.28
C GLU A 794 0.81 6.93 48.79
N SER A 795 0.83 8.26 48.67
CA SER A 795 -0.27 9.04 48.07
C SER A 795 -0.60 8.56 46.65
N GLN A 796 0.42 8.39 45.79
CA GLN A 796 0.24 7.85 44.43
C GLN A 796 -0.36 6.44 44.45
N SER A 797 0.01 5.59 45.43
CA SER A 797 -0.58 4.26 45.61
C SER A 797 -2.04 4.32 46.04
N GLU A 798 -2.44 5.31 46.84
CA GLU A 798 -3.84 5.55 47.23
C GLU A 798 -4.67 6.12 46.06
N ASP A 799 -4.13 7.06 45.29
CA ASP A 799 -4.75 7.57 44.06
C ASP A 799 -4.99 6.43 43.05
N TYR A 800 -4.01 5.56 42.81
CA TYR A 800 -4.17 4.40 41.94
C TYR A 800 -5.18 3.37 42.49
N LYS A 801 -5.25 3.15 43.81
CA LYS A 801 -6.30 2.29 44.40
C LYS A 801 -7.69 2.88 44.15
N TYR A 802 -7.88 4.18 44.40
CA TYR A 802 -9.15 4.86 44.15
C TYR A 802 -9.56 4.82 42.68
N GLU A 803 -8.61 4.98 41.75
CA GLU A 803 -8.89 4.86 40.32
C GLU A 803 -9.21 3.42 39.89
N ILE A 804 -8.54 2.41 40.46
CA ILE A 804 -8.89 0.99 40.29
C ILE A 804 -10.30 0.69 40.83
N GLU A 805 -10.67 1.21 41.99
CA GLU A 805 -12.01 1.04 42.57
C GLU A 805 -13.08 1.75 41.72
N ARG A 806 -12.80 2.95 41.20
CA ARG A 806 -13.68 3.67 40.27
C ARG A 806 -13.91 2.85 39.00
N LEU A 807 -12.83 2.37 38.36
CA LEU A 807 -12.88 1.53 37.16
C LEU A 807 -13.60 0.20 37.42
N ALA A 808 -13.42 -0.41 38.59
CA ALA A 808 -14.16 -1.61 38.99
C ALA A 808 -15.66 -1.35 39.14
N HIS A 809 -16.05 -0.18 39.67
CA HIS A 809 -17.45 0.23 39.80
C HIS A 809 -18.07 0.56 38.43
N GLU A 810 -17.34 1.25 37.55
CA GLU A 810 -17.71 1.49 36.15
C GLU A 810 -17.90 0.17 35.39
N LEU A 811 -16.99 -0.79 35.54
CA LEU A 811 -17.10 -2.14 34.98
C LEU A 811 -18.32 -2.88 35.52
N GLN A 812 -18.62 -2.74 36.81
CA GLN A 812 -19.81 -3.34 37.43
C GLN A 812 -21.11 -2.70 36.92
N GLU A 813 -21.12 -1.37 36.70
CA GLU A 813 -22.20 -0.63 36.05
C GLU A 813 -22.43 -1.09 34.60
N VAL A 814 -21.38 -1.21 33.80
CA VAL A 814 -21.45 -1.74 32.43
C VAL A 814 -21.96 -3.19 32.44
N LYS A 815 -21.51 -4.01 33.39
CA LYS A 815 -21.97 -5.41 33.55
C LYS A 815 -23.45 -5.49 33.96
N LYS A 816 -23.95 -4.60 34.83
CA LYS A 816 -25.40 -4.46 35.10
C LYS A 816 -26.17 -4.06 33.85
N LYS A 817 -25.71 -3.04 33.11
CA LYS A 817 -26.35 -2.54 31.88
C LYS A 817 -26.41 -3.62 30.80
N TYR A 818 -25.32 -4.35 30.57
CA TYR A 818 -25.27 -5.50 29.67
C TYR A 818 -26.23 -6.64 30.08
N LEU A 819 -26.29 -6.99 31.37
CA LEU A 819 -27.22 -8.01 31.87
C LEU A 819 -28.69 -7.55 31.81
N ALA A 820 -28.97 -6.26 32.00
CA ALA A 820 -30.30 -5.68 31.82
C ALA A 820 -30.73 -5.67 30.35
N GLN A 821 -29.83 -5.32 29.43
CA GLN A 821 -30.06 -5.42 27.99
C GLN A 821 -30.34 -6.87 27.59
N LYS A 822 -29.49 -7.82 28.01
CA LYS A 822 -29.66 -9.25 27.73
C LYS A 822 -30.98 -9.82 28.28
N ARG A 823 -31.48 -9.32 29.42
CA ARG A 823 -32.83 -9.65 29.92
C ARG A 823 -33.94 -9.07 29.04
N LYS A 824 -33.85 -7.81 28.60
CA LYS A 824 -34.82 -7.22 27.66
C LYS A 824 -34.85 -7.98 26.33
N ASP A 825 -33.70 -8.35 25.80
CA ASP A 825 -33.59 -9.13 24.56
C ASP A 825 -34.19 -10.54 24.72
N GLN A 826 -34.03 -11.14 25.92
CA GLN A 826 -34.64 -12.42 26.27
C GLN A 826 -36.16 -12.32 26.45
N GLU A 827 -36.67 -11.29 27.13
CA GLU A 827 -38.10 -10.98 27.23
C GLU A 827 -38.73 -10.69 25.86
N HIS A 828 -37.98 -10.09 24.92
CA HIS A 828 -38.42 -9.92 23.54
C HIS A 828 -38.56 -11.27 22.82
N ARG A 829 -37.55 -12.15 22.91
CA ARG A 829 -37.60 -13.49 22.32
C ARG A 829 -38.69 -14.38 22.95
N GLU A 830 -38.99 -14.20 24.23
CA GLU A 830 -40.09 -14.89 24.90
C GLU A 830 -41.46 -14.33 24.47
N LYS A 831 -41.58 -13.02 24.19
CA LYS A 831 -42.78 -12.44 23.56
C LYS A 831 -42.96 -12.91 22.11
N GLU A 832 -41.90 -13.03 21.32
CA GLU A 832 -41.95 -13.59 19.96
C GLU A 832 -42.35 -15.09 19.96
N ARG A 833 -41.86 -15.87 20.93
CA ARG A 833 -42.30 -17.25 21.16
C ARG A 833 -43.77 -17.34 21.56
N ASN A 834 -44.23 -16.48 22.45
CA ASN A 834 -45.65 -16.46 22.86
C ASN A 834 -46.58 -15.99 21.72
N LEU A 835 -46.09 -15.21 20.76
CA LEU A 835 -46.81 -14.87 19.52
C LEU A 835 -46.85 -16.01 18.48
N THR A 836 -46.04 -17.07 18.64
CA THR A 836 -45.96 -18.21 17.71
C THR A 836 -46.60 -19.51 18.24
N GLN A 837 -47.25 -19.48 19.40
CA GLN A 837 -48.02 -20.62 19.95
C GLN A 837 -49.49 -20.29 20.26
N ALA A 838 -50.20 -19.72 19.28
CA ALA A 838 -51.66 -19.57 19.32
C ALA A 838 -52.37 -20.77 18.64
N GLY A 839 -52.25 -21.98 19.21
CA GLY A 839 -52.83 -23.18 18.57
C GLY A 839 -52.93 -24.45 19.43
N GLN A 840 -54.16 -24.77 19.84
CA GLN A 840 -54.65 -26.09 20.31
C GLN A 840 -54.18 -26.61 21.69
N PRO A 841 -54.94 -27.54 22.34
CA PRO A 841 -55.47 -27.22 23.68
C PRO A 841 -54.99 -28.08 24.87
N VAL A 842 -55.52 -27.69 26.04
CA VAL A 842 -55.32 -28.25 27.39
C VAL A 842 -55.67 -29.73 27.54
N ILE A 843 -54.83 -30.47 28.27
CA ILE A 843 -55.21 -31.67 29.02
C ILE A 843 -54.68 -31.56 30.47
N GLN A 844 -55.58 -31.69 31.44
CA GLN A 844 -55.31 -32.08 32.84
C GLN A 844 -55.82 -33.52 33.02
N PRO A 845 -55.21 -34.38 33.89
CA PRO A 845 -55.21 -34.22 35.35
C PRO A 845 -53.88 -34.70 35.99
N GLN A 846 -53.68 -34.99 37.29
CA GLN A 846 -54.52 -35.06 38.49
C GLN A 846 -53.65 -34.86 39.77
N ARG A 847 -54.25 -34.51 40.92
CA ARG A 847 -53.61 -34.71 42.26
C ARG A 847 -53.97 -36.11 42.81
N PRO A 848 -53.21 -36.65 43.78
CA PRO A 848 -53.67 -36.56 45.18
C PRO A 848 -52.56 -36.34 46.23
N ASP A 849 -52.96 -36.07 47.47
CA ASP A 849 -52.11 -36.03 48.68
C ASP A 849 -51.69 -37.44 49.16
N GLY A 850 -50.64 -37.54 50.02
CA GLY A 850 -50.47 -38.76 50.83
C GLY A 850 -49.12 -39.06 51.52
N ALA A 851 -48.97 -38.59 52.77
CA ALA A 851 -48.20 -39.23 53.86
C ALA A 851 -46.66 -39.44 53.77
N ARG A 852 -46.07 -39.83 54.91
CA ARG A 852 -44.63 -40.08 55.17
C ARG A 852 -44.42 -41.55 55.54
N PHE A 853 -43.23 -42.14 55.29
CA PHE A 853 -42.33 -42.60 56.37
C PHE A 853 -40.91 -43.01 55.90
N THR A 854 -40.05 -43.20 56.91
CA THR A 854 -38.59 -43.46 56.99
C THR A 854 -37.95 -44.59 56.15
N GLY A 855 -36.60 -44.55 56.00
CA GLY A 855 -35.82 -45.66 55.42
C GLY A 855 -34.30 -45.78 55.75
N GLY A 856 -33.76 -45.13 56.80
CA GLY A 856 -32.31 -45.20 57.19
C GLY A 856 -31.37 -44.32 56.34
N GLY A 857 -30.17 -43.92 56.77
CA GLY A 857 -29.41 -44.04 58.04
C GLY A 857 -27.93 -43.71 57.74
N PHE A 858 -27.15 -42.90 58.48
CA PHE A 858 -27.11 -42.56 59.92
C PHE A 858 -26.95 -41.03 60.17
N SER A 859 -27.07 -40.59 61.44
CA SER A 859 -26.75 -39.22 61.87
C SER A 859 -26.35 -39.15 63.37
N PHE A 860 -25.18 -38.57 63.67
CA PHE A 860 -24.67 -38.21 65.01
C PHE A 860 -23.61 -37.09 64.82
N LYS A 861 -23.48 -36.04 65.63
CA LYS A 861 -24.39 -35.48 66.66
C LYS A 861 -23.94 -34.03 66.99
N GLN A 862 -24.88 -33.12 67.28
CA GLN A 862 -24.56 -31.94 68.10
C GLN A 862 -24.58 -32.33 69.59
N HIS A 863 -23.81 -31.63 70.43
CA HIS A 863 -23.91 -31.65 71.89
C HIS A 863 -24.21 -30.25 72.43
N ASN A 864 -24.84 -30.16 73.60
CA ASN A 864 -25.31 -28.90 74.18
C ASN A 864 -25.39 -28.98 75.72
N ARG A 865 -25.24 -27.81 76.37
CA ARG A 865 -25.48 -27.48 77.80
C ARG A 865 -24.54 -28.01 78.91
N MET A 866 -23.80 -27.04 79.48
CA MET A 866 -23.85 -26.56 80.88
C MET A 866 -23.66 -27.53 82.08
N THR A 867 -22.68 -27.19 82.94
CA THR A 867 -22.89 -27.00 84.39
C THR A 867 -21.93 -25.93 84.96
N LEU A 868 -22.11 -25.54 86.23
CA LEU A 868 -21.44 -24.42 86.92
C LEU A 868 -20.40 -24.89 87.97
N GLN A 869 -19.44 -24.00 88.28
CA GLN A 869 -18.75 -23.85 89.58
C GLN A 869 -17.81 -24.99 90.06
N ALA A 870 -16.75 -24.76 90.86
CA ALA A 870 -16.12 -23.52 91.35
C ALA A 870 -14.63 -23.79 91.76
N LEU A 871 -13.91 -22.72 92.17
CA LEU A 871 -12.60 -22.74 92.87
C LEU A 871 -11.40 -23.21 91.98
N GLU A 872 -10.14 -22.82 92.19
CA GLU A 872 -9.56 -21.88 93.18
C GLU A 872 -8.25 -21.18 92.69
N GLN A 873 -7.88 -20.11 93.41
CA GLN A 873 -6.57 -19.45 93.63
C GLN A 873 -5.31 -19.81 92.78
N GLN A 874 -4.59 -18.73 92.37
CA GLN A 874 -3.11 -18.55 92.32
C GLN A 874 -2.27 -19.52 91.45
N SER A 875 -1.23 -19.08 90.72
CA SER A 875 -0.52 -17.78 90.67
C SER A 875 -0.07 -17.42 89.25
#